data_AF-T0QC60-F1
#
_entry.id   AF-T0QC60-F1
#
_cell.length_a   1.000
_cell.length_b   1.000
_cell.length_c   1.000
_cell.angle_alpha   90.00
_cell.angle_beta   90.00
_cell.angle_gamma   90.00
#
_symmetry.space_group_name_H-M   'P 1'
#
loop_
_entity.id
_entity.type
_entity.pdbx_description
1 polymer ?
#
loop_
_entity_poly.entity_id
_entity_poly.type
_entity_poly.pdbx_seq_one_letter_code
_entity_poly.pdbx_strand_id
1 'polypeptide(L)'
;MPAQVESMPASESAPSAVASAPPASTSPIKPPPGAPPIKPPPGAPPVKPPPGAPPVKPPPGAPLGAPPGPPPGAPPGPPPNAPPGPPAGVPPGPPPGAPPGPPPGAPPGPPLTAPPGLPLGPVGAGAAPGAELSASSVEAQAHVERQLRKGRMRFTLLEARGLSRAKNSDAKFKADVYCKLKVGAHAKGMKELKSKVWKKAGRDVGFLEELLQVNLESPSLLVHTNDVLLTVELWDENMISDELLGYANVSLLRFFDGHEHKETIPLLHMKTGMPAGELDIAFCLRIATPGLLSFILMEGRKLKNMELIGKQDPYIKLEHDSRMKRSKTIDKGGTNPYFGEEEICFWITADSWVHDVIVRCYDEDVGSDDFIGESALSVLEPMRTLGVHDVVLPLLNSGKSAGEILMKIQFYPAGRLSLNCIAGRRLRDVDSVGQQDPYVKMTLEGVGIKTVVRTEIDMDGGVEPEWNQRFEFDVVDQFTLAVECWDHDGLGEDDLIGEMSFSLLPIFRYGYLDEWYPLRFKGKYGANEKAGELHFELSFVAPADSIGYPQHQIGMDTFDGKERLTKETAHLRAAANITPLDVAPVTYSKAIQDAKNYVGDDNTSEFSEAEILSAFKFIDLDKNAFIGAAEIRHILICMGELITDAEVDMMVKMVDRDGDGQVSFEEFRKLVIHPDPGDPSFDKVAEAAPVEVAAKTEIVSEEDRRRDMETKMHKKALLDKFIADNNVNLDMLRRVFGRFLKSEKQGLSFEDFYTLFEVEPTGEYRKLHALYAGTQLADIRDILLGMSNLLDIEKSMKAQFCFEIYDDDHNGYITENELVNILKATHMTTEAQVQKKAKTILRQCDGDGDCKIDLNEFYLISKKFPNILFPSFST
;
A
#
# COMPACT_ATOMS: atom_id res chain seq x y z
N MET A 1 7.00 40.20 -78.92
CA MET A 1 7.93 41.05 -79.69
C MET A 1 8.41 42.17 -78.78
N PRO A 2 9.70 42.53 -78.78
CA PRO A 2 10.78 41.60 -78.43
C PRO A 2 11.78 42.18 -77.40
N ALA A 3 12.81 41.37 -77.12
CA ALA A 3 14.23 41.76 -76.87
C ALA A 3 14.65 42.17 -75.43
N GLN A 4 15.83 41.82 -74.88
CA GLN A 4 16.86 40.77 -75.17
C GLN A 4 17.97 40.84 -74.05
N VAL A 5 18.99 39.98 -73.88
CA VAL A 5 19.52 38.77 -74.57
C VAL A 5 20.36 37.91 -73.58
N GLU A 6 20.30 36.57 -73.69
CA GLU A 6 21.33 35.52 -73.35
C GLU A 6 22.10 35.51 -72.00
N SER A 7 22.69 34.40 -71.53
CA SER A 7 23.06 33.11 -72.16
C SER A 7 22.81 31.87 -71.24
N MET A 8 23.03 30.66 -71.78
CA MET A 8 22.75 29.34 -71.13
C MET A 8 24.05 28.52 -70.82
N PRO A 9 24.13 27.17 -70.91
CA PRO A 9 24.20 26.34 -69.70
C PRO A 9 25.38 25.33 -69.63
N ALA A 10 25.50 24.65 -68.50
CA ALA A 10 26.30 23.43 -68.30
C ALA A 10 25.72 22.64 -67.10
N SER A 11 25.82 21.31 -66.91
CA SER A 11 26.00 20.10 -67.74
C SER A 11 26.83 19.07 -66.95
N GLU A 12 26.21 17.94 -66.60
CA GLU A 12 26.83 16.61 -66.41
C GLU A 12 27.90 16.32 -65.32
N SER A 13 27.90 15.02 -64.98
CA SER A 13 29.02 14.19 -64.53
C SER A 13 29.35 14.12 -63.03
N ALA A 14 29.68 12.90 -62.62
CA ALA A 14 30.28 12.53 -61.36
C ALA A 14 31.51 11.64 -61.62
N PRO A 15 32.51 11.61 -60.72
CA PRO A 15 33.35 10.45 -60.48
C PRO A 15 32.91 9.77 -59.16
N SER A 16 32.69 8.46 -59.03
CA SER A 16 33.31 7.26 -59.61
C SER A 16 34.63 6.81 -58.94
N ALA A 17 34.51 5.69 -58.19
CA ALA A 17 35.53 4.64 -57.99
C ALA A 17 36.83 5.02 -57.23
N VAL A 18 37.56 4.10 -56.58
CA VAL A 18 37.76 2.65 -56.85
C VAL A 18 37.61 1.77 -55.60
N ALA A 19 37.16 0.53 -55.82
CA ALA A 19 36.82 -0.47 -54.80
C ALA A 19 38.02 -1.25 -54.21
N SER A 20 37.75 -1.99 -53.12
CA SER A 20 38.26 -3.36 -52.91
C SER A 20 37.42 -4.12 -51.87
N ALA A 21 36.93 -5.30 -52.23
CA ALA A 21 36.36 -6.31 -51.30
C ALA A 21 37.41 -7.41 -51.03
N PRO A 22 37.30 -8.23 -49.97
CA PRO A 22 36.53 -9.50 -50.04
C PRO A 22 36.00 -9.98 -48.64
N PRO A 23 35.65 -11.27 -48.43
CA PRO A 23 34.63 -12.11 -49.08
C PRO A 23 33.61 -12.71 -48.06
N ALA A 24 32.71 -13.58 -48.52
CA ALA A 24 31.75 -14.31 -47.69
C ALA A 24 32.21 -15.72 -47.25
N SER A 25 31.59 -16.21 -46.17
CA SER A 25 31.31 -17.62 -45.81
C SER A 25 32.41 -18.71 -45.98
N THR A 26 32.79 -19.36 -44.87
CA THR A 26 33.04 -20.81 -44.83
C THR A 26 33.06 -21.37 -43.40
N SER A 27 32.93 -22.69 -43.26
CA SER A 27 33.10 -23.48 -42.03
C SER A 27 33.46 -24.93 -42.44
N PRO A 28 33.92 -25.81 -41.54
CA PRO A 28 34.81 -25.59 -40.38
C PRO A 28 36.00 -26.59 -40.36
N ILE A 29 37.23 -26.18 -39.98
CA ILE A 29 38.39 -27.12 -39.89
C ILE A 29 39.21 -26.99 -38.59
N LYS A 30 39.02 -27.99 -37.73
CA LYS A 30 39.93 -28.76 -36.86
C LYS A 30 41.44 -28.36 -36.78
N PRO A 31 42.04 -28.29 -35.57
CA PRO A 31 43.49 -28.06 -35.39
C PRO A 31 44.37 -29.34 -35.52
N PRO A 32 45.65 -29.22 -35.95
CA PRO A 32 46.67 -30.30 -35.97
C PRO A 32 47.55 -30.38 -34.68
N PRO A 33 48.42 -31.40 -34.51
CA PRO A 33 48.89 -31.85 -33.18
C PRO A 33 50.41 -31.68 -32.86
N GLY A 34 50.77 -31.83 -31.58
CA GLY A 34 52.14 -32.04 -31.07
C GLY A 34 52.17 -32.45 -29.58
N ALA A 35 53.02 -33.43 -29.20
CA ALA A 35 53.19 -34.01 -27.85
C ALA A 35 54.51 -34.84 -27.81
N PRO A 36 54.96 -35.51 -26.73
CA PRO A 36 54.52 -35.59 -25.30
C PRO A 36 55.74 -35.23 -24.37
N PRO A 37 56.12 -35.89 -23.23
CA PRO A 37 55.42 -36.76 -22.24
C PRO A 37 55.72 -36.45 -20.73
N ILE A 38 55.00 -37.10 -19.79
CA ILE A 38 55.50 -37.96 -18.67
C ILE A 38 54.39 -38.21 -17.60
N LYS A 39 54.51 -39.33 -16.86
CA LYS A 39 53.47 -40.08 -16.11
C LYS A 39 53.13 -39.54 -14.69
N PRO A 40 51.91 -39.86 -14.16
CA PRO A 40 51.62 -39.94 -12.72
C PRO A 40 52.01 -41.31 -12.13
N PRO A 41 52.13 -41.45 -10.79
CA PRO A 41 51.23 -42.34 -10.01
C PRO A 41 51.10 -41.90 -8.50
N PRO A 42 50.55 -42.71 -7.56
CA PRO A 42 49.43 -43.69 -7.57
C PRO A 42 48.33 -43.36 -6.49
N GLY A 43 47.23 -44.12 -6.39
CA GLY A 43 46.22 -43.87 -5.33
C GLY A 43 45.00 -44.82 -5.15
N ALA A 44 44.98 -46.03 -5.74
CA ALA A 44 43.91 -47.04 -5.57
C ALA A 44 44.51 -48.44 -5.90
N PRO A 45 44.03 -49.60 -5.39
CA PRO A 45 42.66 -50.17 -5.51
C PRO A 45 42.23 -50.94 -4.21
N PRO A 46 41.33 -51.96 -4.15
CA PRO A 46 40.38 -52.57 -5.11
C PRO A 46 38.88 -52.56 -4.68
N VAL A 47 37.81 -52.79 -5.48
CA VAL A 47 37.53 -53.22 -6.88
C VAL A 47 36.85 -54.62 -7.02
N LYS A 48 35.54 -54.59 -7.40
CA LYS A 48 34.68 -55.63 -8.08
C LYS A 48 34.30 -56.93 -7.30
N PRO A 49 33.30 -57.73 -7.77
CA PRO A 49 32.03 -57.43 -8.48
C PRO A 49 30.78 -58.20 -7.90
N PRO A 50 29.53 -57.99 -8.37
CA PRO A 50 28.32 -58.72 -7.91
C PRO A 50 28.10 -60.07 -8.62
N PRO A 51 27.19 -60.94 -8.11
CA PRO A 51 25.95 -61.22 -8.87
C PRO A 51 24.71 -61.65 -8.03
N GLY A 52 23.54 -61.79 -8.68
CA GLY A 52 22.49 -62.76 -8.27
C GLY A 52 21.04 -62.24 -8.15
N ALA A 53 20.09 -62.95 -8.76
CA ALA A 53 18.64 -62.73 -8.63
C ALA A 53 17.88 -64.10 -8.75
N PRO A 54 16.54 -64.13 -8.65
CA PRO A 54 15.73 -64.92 -7.69
C PRO A 54 15.58 -66.42 -8.05
N PRO A 55 14.75 -67.23 -7.33
CA PRO A 55 13.39 -67.51 -7.85
C PRO A 55 12.28 -68.03 -6.85
N VAL A 56 11.07 -68.25 -7.40
CA VAL A 56 9.94 -69.14 -6.97
C VAL A 56 8.82 -68.63 -6.00
N LYS A 57 7.60 -69.15 -6.28
CA LYS A 57 6.23 -69.01 -5.70
C LYS A 57 5.49 -70.35 -6.02
N PRO A 58 4.23 -70.61 -5.61
CA PRO A 58 3.53 -70.65 -4.31
C PRO A 58 3.06 -72.13 -4.08
N PRO A 59 1.78 -72.53 -3.78
CA PRO A 59 0.66 -72.06 -2.91
C PRO A 59 0.46 -73.12 -1.76
N PRO A 60 -0.73 -73.71 -1.42
CA PRO A 60 -2.16 -73.29 -1.35
C PRO A 60 -2.84 -73.57 0.03
N GLY A 61 -4.16 -73.33 0.17
CA GLY A 61 -5.01 -73.91 1.24
C GLY A 61 -6.35 -73.21 1.54
N ALA A 62 -7.48 -73.92 1.39
CA ALA A 62 -8.89 -73.53 1.72
C ALA A 62 -9.74 -74.84 1.84
N PRO A 63 -11.09 -74.90 2.07
CA PRO A 63 -12.15 -73.85 2.09
C PRO A 63 -13.30 -74.08 3.15
N LEU A 64 -14.54 -73.60 2.85
CA LEU A 64 -15.88 -73.82 3.48
C LEU A 64 -16.26 -72.86 4.64
N GLY A 65 -17.53 -72.39 4.80
CA GLY A 65 -18.78 -72.61 4.02
C GLY A 65 -19.92 -71.61 4.40
N ALA A 66 -21.15 -71.80 3.89
CA ALA A 66 -22.35 -70.92 4.05
C ALA A 66 -23.67 -71.73 3.79
N PRO A 67 -24.90 -71.16 3.69
CA PRO A 67 -25.62 -70.07 4.39
C PRO A 67 -26.87 -70.63 5.18
N PRO A 68 -27.90 -69.85 5.62
CA PRO A 68 -29.10 -69.55 4.80
C PRO A 68 -29.79 -68.17 5.11
N GLY A 69 -31.09 -67.98 4.76
CA GLY A 69 -31.76 -66.65 4.68
C GLY A 69 -33.16 -66.45 5.34
N PRO A 70 -34.14 -65.77 4.68
CA PRO A 70 -35.12 -64.80 5.29
C PRO A 70 -36.56 -65.40 5.48
N PRO A 71 -37.71 -64.66 5.60
CA PRO A 71 -38.06 -63.21 5.75
C PRO A 71 -39.01 -62.97 6.98
N PRO A 72 -40.08 -62.12 7.03
CA PRO A 72 -40.51 -60.86 6.35
C PRO A 72 -41.01 -59.71 7.33
N GLY A 73 -41.61 -58.61 6.82
CA GLY A 73 -42.71 -57.89 7.55
C GLY A 73 -42.84 -56.34 7.42
N ALA A 74 -44.03 -55.85 7.05
CA ALA A 74 -44.54 -54.45 7.15
C ALA A 74 -46.06 -54.40 6.79
N PRO A 75 -46.84 -53.31 6.98
CA PRO A 75 -46.75 -52.15 7.89
C PRO A 75 -47.95 -52.11 8.89
N PRO A 76 -48.29 -50.96 9.51
CA PRO A 76 -49.64 -50.40 9.27
C PRO A 76 -49.68 -48.85 9.15
N GLY A 77 -50.87 -48.29 8.85
CA GLY A 77 -51.09 -46.86 8.52
C GLY A 77 -51.91 -46.02 9.54
N PRO A 78 -52.35 -44.80 9.16
CA PRO A 78 -52.98 -43.77 10.01
C PRO A 78 -54.52 -43.66 9.79
N PRO A 79 -55.22 -42.57 10.21
CA PRO A 79 -55.31 -41.85 11.49
C PRO A 79 -56.76 -41.98 12.06
N PRO A 80 -57.28 -41.02 12.87
CA PRO A 80 -58.56 -40.37 12.49
C PRO A 80 -58.73 -38.89 12.92
N ASN A 81 -59.86 -38.28 12.49
CA ASN A 81 -60.44 -36.96 12.88
C ASN A 81 -59.67 -35.70 12.40
N ALA A 82 -59.86 -35.07 11.23
CA ALA A 82 -60.86 -35.07 10.14
C ALA A 82 -61.83 -33.84 10.07
N PRO A 83 -62.22 -33.35 8.86
CA PRO A 83 -62.98 -32.10 8.61
C PRO A 83 -64.50 -32.35 8.31
N PRO A 84 -65.33 -31.39 7.80
CA PRO A 84 -65.35 -30.81 6.43
C PRO A 84 -65.50 -29.24 6.42
N GLY A 85 -65.63 -28.45 5.34
CA GLY A 85 -65.98 -28.64 3.90
C GLY A 85 -67.39 -28.06 3.57
N PRO A 86 -67.90 -27.99 2.31
CA PRO A 86 -67.31 -28.11 0.95
C PRO A 86 -67.90 -27.03 -0.01
N PRO A 87 -68.28 -27.35 -1.28
CA PRO A 87 -67.52 -27.51 -2.54
C PRO A 87 -67.42 -26.15 -3.31
N ALA A 88 -67.29 -25.94 -4.64
CA ALA A 88 -67.21 -26.71 -5.91
C ALA A 88 -66.37 -25.88 -6.94
N GLY A 89 -66.17 -26.19 -8.23
CA GLY A 89 -66.60 -27.30 -9.11
C GLY A 89 -65.69 -27.43 -10.37
N VAL A 90 -66.02 -28.34 -11.29
CA VAL A 90 -65.16 -28.88 -12.41
C VAL A 90 -66.01 -29.08 -13.69
N PRO A 91 -65.55 -29.59 -14.87
CA PRO A 91 -64.22 -29.90 -15.46
C PRO A 91 -64.03 -29.16 -16.84
N PRO A 92 -63.29 -29.58 -17.92
CA PRO A 92 -62.43 -30.77 -18.17
C PRO A 92 -61.12 -30.58 -19.02
N GLY A 93 -60.37 -31.69 -19.22
CA GLY A 93 -59.61 -31.96 -20.46
C GLY A 93 -58.06 -31.94 -20.38
N PRO A 94 -57.34 -33.01 -20.80
CA PRO A 94 -55.87 -33.05 -20.83
C PRO A 94 -55.26 -32.79 -22.23
N PRO A 95 -53.97 -32.40 -22.29
CA PRO A 95 -53.03 -33.05 -23.21
C PRO A 95 -51.70 -33.42 -22.46
N PRO A 96 -50.52 -33.65 -23.08
CA PRO A 96 -49.84 -34.94 -22.94
C PRO A 96 -48.59 -34.94 -22.01
N GLY A 97 -48.10 -36.14 -21.68
CA GLY A 97 -46.99 -36.36 -20.74
C GLY A 97 -45.59 -36.02 -21.25
N ALA A 98 -44.67 -35.85 -20.29
CA ALA A 98 -43.27 -35.47 -20.51
C ALA A 98 -42.37 -36.65 -20.98
N PRO A 99 -41.23 -36.37 -21.65
CA PRO A 99 -40.21 -37.37 -21.96
C PRO A 99 -39.48 -37.90 -20.70
N PRO A 100 -38.86 -39.08 -20.76
CA PRO A 100 -38.15 -39.68 -19.62
C PRO A 100 -36.85 -38.93 -19.28
N GLY A 101 -36.54 -38.85 -17.98
CA GLY A 101 -35.29 -38.25 -17.48
C GLY A 101 -34.05 -39.14 -17.61
N PRO A 102 -32.84 -38.58 -17.44
CA PRO A 102 -31.58 -39.30 -17.55
C PRO A 102 -31.31 -40.25 -16.36
N PRO A 103 -30.47 -41.29 -16.53
CA PRO A 103 -30.09 -42.19 -15.46
C PRO A 103 -29.17 -41.51 -14.41
N PRO A 104 -29.19 -41.96 -13.15
CA PRO A 104 -28.39 -41.35 -12.08
C PRO A 104 -26.90 -41.70 -12.19
N GLY A 105 -26.01 -40.71 -12.04
CA GLY A 105 -24.56 -40.97 -11.93
C GLY A 105 -23.59 -39.84 -12.29
N ALA A 106 -24.05 -38.70 -12.83
CA ALA A 106 -23.17 -37.58 -13.21
C ALA A 106 -23.05 -36.50 -12.10
N PRO A 107 -21.87 -35.87 -11.93
CA PRO A 107 -21.71 -34.70 -11.07
C PRO A 107 -22.39 -33.45 -11.67
N PRO A 108 -22.71 -32.42 -10.85
CA PRO A 108 -23.37 -31.21 -11.33
C PRO A 108 -22.44 -30.35 -12.22
N GLY A 109 -23.00 -29.83 -13.32
CA GLY A 109 -22.33 -28.86 -14.19
C GLY A 109 -22.39 -27.42 -13.64
N PRO A 110 -21.62 -26.49 -14.24
CA PRO A 110 -21.56 -25.09 -13.80
C PRO A 110 -22.86 -24.30 -14.09
N PRO A 111 -23.11 -23.16 -13.42
CA PRO A 111 -24.34 -22.39 -13.55
C PRO A 111 -24.58 -21.79 -14.96
N LEU A 112 -25.85 -21.77 -15.41
CA LEU A 112 -26.24 -21.18 -16.69
C LEU A 112 -26.37 -19.65 -16.63
N THR A 113 -25.25 -18.92 -16.69
CA THR A 113 -25.24 -17.45 -16.92
C THR A 113 -24.15 -16.99 -17.90
N ALA A 114 -23.89 -17.77 -18.96
CA ALA A 114 -23.08 -17.34 -20.10
C ALA A 114 -23.65 -17.91 -21.42
N PRO A 115 -23.63 -17.15 -22.54
CA PRO A 115 -24.07 -17.67 -23.83
C PRO A 115 -23.05 -18.69 -24.38
N PRO A 116 -23.49 -19.75 -25.10
CA PRO A 116 -22.58 -20.69 -25.74
C PRO A 116 -21.68 -19.99 -26.76
N GLY A 117 -20.36 -20.21 -26.67
CA GLY A 117 -19.41 -19.70 -27.66
C GLY A 117 -19.69 -20.27 -29.05
N LEU A 118 -19.62 -19.40 -30.07
CA LEU A 118 -19.83 -19.81 -31.46
C LEU A 118 -18.76 -20.83 -31.90
N PRO A 119 -19.13 -21.96 -32.52
CA PRO A 119 -18.16 -22.92 -33.01
C PRO A 119 -17.40 -22.35 -34.22
N LEU A 120 -16.10 -22.11 -34.06
CA LEU A 120 -15.23 -21.72 -35.15
C LEU A 120 -15.10 -22.87 -36.16
N GLY A 121 -15.57 -22.62 -37.39
CA GLY A 121 -15.48 -23.57 -38.50
C GLY A 121 -14.04 -23.75 -39.03
N PRO A 122 -13.81 -24.78 -39.88
CA PRO A 122 -12.49 -25.06 -40.43
C PRO A 122 -11.98 -23.93 -41.35
N VAL A 123 -10.67 -23.68 -41.27
CA VAL A 123 -9.98 -22.58 -41.96
C VAL A 123 -10.07 -22.71 -43.49
N GLY A 124 -10.43 -21.63 -44.19
CA GLY A 124 -10.47 -21.58 -45.65
C GLY A 124 -10.20 -20.19 -46.23
N ALA A 125 -9.26 -20.13 -47.19
CA ALA A 125 -8.97 -19.07 -48.18
C ALA A 125 -9.07 -17.59 -47.74
N GLY A 126 -7.94 -16.87 -47.76
CA GLY A 126 -7.82 -15.49 -47.29
C GLY A 126 -8.60 -14.44 -48.07
N ALA A 127 -9.00 -13.38 -47.35
CA ALA A 127 -9.61 -12.17 -47.89
C ALA A 127 -8.55 -11.10 -48.24
N ALA A 128 -8.89 -10.20 -49.18
CA ALA A 128 -8.03 -9.10 -49.60
C ALA A 128 -8.06 -7.90 -48.62
N PRO A 129 -7.00 -7.09 -48.52
CA PRO A 129 -6.99 -5.89 -47.69
C PRO A 129 -7.85 -4.78 -48.31
N GLY A 130 -8.70 -4.13 -47.49
CA GLY A 130 -9.50 -2.97 -47.91
C GLY A 130 -11.02 -3.08 -47.69
N ALA A 131 -11.48 -3.73 -46.62
CA ALA A 131 -12.87 -3.68 -46.19
C ALA A 131 -13.01 -2.74 -44.97
N GLU A 132 -13.98 -1.84 -45.01
CA GLU A 132 -14.30 -0.95 -43.88
C GLU A 132 -14.88 -1.76 -42.70
N LEU A 133 -14.45 -1.45 -41.47
CA LEU A 133 -14.93 -2.14 -40.27
C LEU A 133 -16.37 -1.70 -39.94
N SER A 134 -17.27 -2.67 -39.82
CA SER A 134 -18.65 -2.43 -39.39
C SER A 134 -18.72 -1.93 -37.93
N ALA A 135 -19.78 -1.19 -37.59
CA ALA A 135 -19.95 -0.64 -36.24
C ALA A 135 -19.85 -1.71 -35.13
N SER A 136 -20.46 -2.88 -35.32
CA SER A 136 -20.41 -3.97 -34.33
C SER A 136 -19.00 -4.58 -34.17
N SER A 137 -18.18 -4.57 -35.23
CA SER A 137 -16.75 -4.95 -35.10
C SER A 137 -15.93 -3.93 -34.31
N VAL A 138 -16.25 -2.63 -34.41
CA VAL A 138 -15.61 -1.57 -33.61
C VAL A 138 -16.01 -1.68 -32.14
N GLU A 139 -17.30 -1.88 -31.85
CA GLU A 139 -17.80 -2.11 -30.48
C GLU A 139 -17.18 -3.37 -29.85
N ALA A 140 -17.10 -4.47 -30.60
CA ALA A 140 -16.49 -5.72 -30.13
C ALA A 140 -14.98 -5.57 -29.87
N GLN A 141 -14.25 -4.84 -30.73
CA GLN A 141 -12.83 -4.57 -30.52
C GLN A 141 -12.61 -3.69 -29.29
N ALA A 142 -13.37 -2.60 -29.15
CA ALA A 142 -13.32 -1.72 -27.97
C ALA A 142 -13.69 -2.45 -26.67
N HIS A 143 -14.58 -3.46 -26.72
CA HIS A 143 -14.90 -4.30 -25.58
C HIS A 143 -13.72 -5.18 -25.16
N VAL A 144 -13.01 -5.79 -26.12
CA VAL A 144 -11.79 -6.58 -25.84
C VAL A 144 -10.69 -5.69 -25.27
N GLU A 145 -10.42 -4.53 -25.86
CA GLU A 145 -9.39 -3.60 -25.39
C GLU A 145 -9.64 -3.13 -23.95
N ARG A 146 -10.91 -2.96 -23.53
CA ARG A 146 -11.29 -2.68 -22.13
C ARG A 146 -11.08 -3.85 -21.17
N GLN A 147 -11.03 -5.10 -21.64
CA GLN A 147 -10.71 -6.28 -20.82
C GLN A 147 -9.20 -6.53 -20.70
N LEU A 148 -8.37 -6.03 -21.62
CA LEU A 148 -6.93 -6.26 -21.57
C LEU A 148 -6.30 -5.66 -20.30
N ARG A 149 -5.37 -6.39 -19.70
CA ARG A 149 -4.59 -5.97 -18.53
C ARG A 149 -3.12 -6.29 -18.77
N LYS A 150 -2.22 -5.38 -18.40
CA LYS A 150 -0.79 -5.69 -18.30
C LYS A 150 -0.55 -6.56 -17.06
N GLY A 151 0.52 -7.35 -17.06
CA GLY A 151 0.87 -8.20 -15.91
C GLY A 151 1.52 -9.52 -16.29
N ARG A 152 1.78 -10.37 -15.29
CA ARG A 152 2.42 -11.68 -15.49
C ARG A 152 1.38 -12.79 -15.44
N MET A 153 1.08 -13.37 -16.59
CA MET A 153 0.18 -14.51 -16.71
C MET A 153 0.88 -15.78 -16.23
N ARG A 154 0.22 -16.55 -15.36
CA ARG A 154 0.72 -17.77 -14.74
C ARG A 154 -0.15 -18.96 -15.14
N PHE A 155 0.52 -20.07 -15.42
CA PHE A 155 -0.05 -21.35 -15.82
C PHE A 155 0.55 -22.43 -14.90
N THR A 156 -0.23 -22.95 -13.95
CA THR A 156 0.20 -24.05 -13.08
C THR A 156 -0.31 -25.36 -13.67
N LEU A 157 0.59 -26.18 -14.22
CA LEU A 157 0.23 -27.49 -14.76
C LEU A 157 -0.01 -28.47 -13.61
N LEU A 158 -1.20 -29.07 -13.54
CA LEU A 158 -1.59 -29.96 -12.44
C LEU A 158 -1.40 -31.43 -12.86
N GLU A 159 -2.28 -31.93 -13.73
CA GLU A 159 -2.27 -33.31 -14.23
C GLU A 159 -2.87 -33.41 -15.64
N ALA A 160 -2.25 -34.19 -16.55
CA ALA A 160 -2.95 -34.65 -17.75
C ALA A 160 -3.53 -36.05 -17.50
N ARG A 161 -4.76 -36.32 -17.94
CA ARG A 161 -5.48 -37.57 -17.68
C ARG A 161 -5.97 -38.21 -18.99
N GLY A 162 -5.99 -39.53 -19.02
CA GLY A 162 -6.59 -40.31 -20.13
C GLY A 162 -5.87 -40.23 -21.49
N LEU A 163 -4.59 -39.85 -21.54
CA LEU A 163 -3.85 -39.62 -22.78
C LEU A 163 -3.82 -40.82 -23.73
N SER A 164 -3.89 -40.53 -25.04
CA SER A 164 -3.99 -41.50 -26.12
C SER A 164 -3.13 -41.10 -27.33
N ARG A 165 -2.98 -41.99 -28.33
CA ARG A 165 -2.31 -41.69 -29.61
C ARG A 165 -3.27 -41.88 -30.77
N ALA A 166 -3.26 -40.96 -31.73
CA ALA A 166 -4.22 -40.87 -32.85
C ALA A 166 -4.35 -42.13 -33.73
N LYS A 167 -3.38 -43.06 -33.67
CA LYS A 167 -3.29 -44.23 -34.54
C LYS A 167 -3.42 -45.58 -33.83
N ASN A 168 -3.45 -45.64 -32.49
CA ASN A 168 -3.43 -46.93 -31.78
C ASN A 168 -3.95 -46.80 -30.33
N SER A 169 -5.26 -46.98 -30.13
CA SER A 169 -5.93 -46.87 -28.81
C SER A 169 -5.55 -47.98 -27.83
N ASP A 170 -5.21 -49.17 -28.36
CA ASP A 170 -5.08 -50.40 -27.57
C ASP A 170 -3.61 -50.74 -27.27
N ALA A 171 -2.68 -49.94 -27.79
CA ALA A 171 -1.28 -50.03 -27.46
C ALA A 171 -1.02 -49.68 -25.98
N LYS A 172 -0.02 -50.36 -25.40
CA LYS A 172 0.48 -50.08 -24.05
C LYS A 172 1.13 -48.69 -24.02
N PHE A 173 0.36 -47.69 -23.62
CA PHE A 173 0.80 -46.29 -23.62
C PHE A 173 2.00 -46.09 -22.69
N LYS A 174 3.07 -45.55 -23.27
CA LYS A 174 4.15 -44.83 -22.59
C LYS A 174 4.56 -43.66 -23.48
N ALA A 175 4.98 -42.57 -22.86
CA ALA A 175 5.47 -41.38 -23.52
C ALA A 175 6.48 -40.64 -22.62
N ASP A 176 7.37 -39.84 -23.21
CA ASP A 176 8.19 -38.85 -22.53
C ASP A 176 7.48 -37.48 -22.68
N VAL A 177 6.47 -37.25 -21.84
CA VAL A 177 5.44 -36.21 -22.06
C VAL A 177 5.92 -34.82 -21.66
N TYR A 178 5.69 -33.80 -22.49
CA TYR A 178 5.81 -32.39 -22.11
C TYR A 178 4.63 -31.56 -22.63
N CYS A 179 4.36 -30.44 -21.96
CA CYS A 179 3.40 -29.43 -22.38
C CYS A 179 4.10 -28.27 -23.08
N LYS A 180 3.46 -27.74 -24.13
CA LYS A 180 3.82 -26.50 -24.81
C LYS A 180 2.60 -25.57 -24.82
N LEU A 181 2.82 -24.32 -24.42
CA LEU A 181 1.78 -23.28 -24.35
C LEU A 181 2.16 -22.14 -25.31
N LYS A 182 1.23 -21.75 -26.21
CA LYS A 182 1.40 -20.67 -27.18
C LYS A 182 0.38 -19.56 -26.90
N VAL A 183 0.83 -18.49 -26.28
CA VAL A 183 -0.01 -17.35 -25.84
C VAL A 183 -0.05 -16.30 -26.95
N GLY A 184 -1.25 -15.88 -27.33
CA GLY A 184 -1.46 -15.03 -28.51
C GLY A 184 -1.25 -15.82 -29.81
N ALA A 185 -1.76 -17.06 -29.88
CA ALA A 185 -1.65 -17.90 -31.06
C ALA A 185 -2.20 -17.17 -32.31
N HIS A 186 -1.44 -17.22 -33.41
CA HIS A 186 -1.66 -16.47 -34.65
C HIS A 186 -1.48 -14.94 -34.58
N ALA A 187 -1.26 -14.35 -33.40
CA ALA A 187 -0.96 -12.93 -33.25
C ALA A 187 0.53 -12.61 -33.47
N LYS A 188 0.85 -11.36 -33.81
CA LYS A 188 2.22 -10.90 -34.11
C LYS A 188 3.17 -11.02 -32.93
N GLY A 189 2.66 -10.92 -31.69
CA GLY A 189 3.44 -10.99 -30.46
C GLY A 189 3.57 -12.38 -29.82
N MET A 190 3.15 -13.46 -30.49
CA MET A 190 3.00 -14.80 -29.88
C MET A 190 4.20 -15.22 -29.00
N LYS A 191 3.94 -15.56 -27.74
CA LYS A 191 4.95 -16.06 -26.79
C LYS A 191 4.77 -17.57 -26.55
N GLU A 192 5.86 -18.33 -26.50
CA GLU A 192 5.86 -19.80 -26.36
C GLU A 192 6.57 -20.24 -25.06
N LEU A 193 5.99 -21.22 -24.36
CA LEU A 193 6.53 -21.84 -23.14
C LEU A 193 6.57 -23.38 -23.33
N LYS A 194 7.59 -24.06 -22.79
CA LYS A 194 7.69 -25.54 -22.72
C LYS A 194 7.93 -25.98 -21.27
N SER A 195 7.23 -27.03 -20.81
CA SER A 195 7.42 -27.66 -19.49
C SER A 195 8.63 -28.59 -19.44
N LYS A 196 8.96 -29.09 -18.24
CA LYS A 196 9.80 -30.29 -18.07
C LYS A 196 9.19 -31.50 -18.79
N VAL A 197 10.04 -32.47 -19.06
CA VAL A 197 9.71 -33.71 -19.78
C VAL A 197 9.55 -34.86 -18.80
N TRP A 198 8.34 -35.40 -18.72
CA TRP A 198 7.91 -36.46 -17.81
C TRP A 198 8.13 -37.83 -18.45
N LYS A 199 9.30 -38.43 -18.17
CA LYS A 199 9.81 -39.59 -18.91
C LYS A 199 9.11 -40.90 -18.55
N LYS A 200 8.78 -41.70 -19.58
CA LYS A 200 8.14 -43.03 -19.51
C LYS A 200 6.79 -43.04 -18.77
N ALA A 201 6.08 -41.92 -18.79
CA ALA A 201 4.82 -41.67 -18.11
C ALA A 201 3.68 -42.61 -18.57
N GLY A 202 2.59 -42.65 -17.81
CA GLY A 202 1.38 -43.40 -18.13
C GLY A 202 0.45 -42.64 -19.08
N ARG A 203 -0.83 -43.04 -19.13
CA ARG A 203 -1.88 -42.20 -19.74
C ARG A 203 -2.19 -40.97 -18.87
N ASP A 204 -1.85 -41.05 -17.59
CA ASP A 204 -2.05 -40.02 -16.60
C ASP A 204 -0.68 -39.52 -16.13
N VAL A 205 -0.53 -38.19 -16.02
CA VAL A 205 0.75 -37.48 -15.90
C VAL A 205 0.60 -36.27 -14.97
N GLY A 206 0.92 -36.44 -13.70
CA GLY A 206 1.03 -35.31 -12.75
C GLY A 206 2.28 -34.47 -13.03
N PHE A 207 2.11 -33.16 -13.21
CA PHE A 207 3.20 -32.21 -13.47
C PHE A 207 3.84 -31.64 -12.19
N LEU A 208 3.33 -32.01 -11.01
CA LEU A 208 3.74 -31.48 -9.69
C LEU A 208 3.65 -29.95 -9.61
N GLU A 209 2.51 -29.40 -10.02
CA GLU A 209 2.21 -27.96 -9.98
C GLU A 209 3.27 -27.11 -10.72
N GLU A 210 3.72 -27.60 -11.89
CA GLU A 210 4.75 -26.93 -12.67
C GLU A 210 4.26 -25.58 -13.20
N LEU A 211 4.79 -24.51 -12.60
CA LEU A 211 4.55 -23.13 -13.00
C LEU A 211 5.30 -22.78 -14.29
N LEU A 212 4.53 -22.46 -15.33
CA LEU A 212 4.98 -21.68 -16.48
C LEU A 212 4.41 -20.26 -16.38
N GLN A 213 5.17 -19.24 -16.78
CA GLN A 213 4.74 -17.84 -16.65
C GLN A 213 5.25 -16.97 -17.79
N VAL A 214 4.52 -15.90 -18.11
CA VAL A 214 4.85 -14.97 -19.20
C VAL A 214 4.42 -13.55 -18.87
N ASN A 215 5.27 -12.56 -19.16
CA ASN A 215 4.93 -11.15 -19.06
C ASN A 215 4.04 -10.75 -20.26
N LEU A 216 2.96 -10.01 -19.98
CA LEU A 216 2.05 -9.38 -20.93
C LEU A 216 2.30 -7.86 -20.93
N GLU A 217 3.45 -7.40 -21.45
CA GLU A 217 3.75 -5.95 -21.57
C GLU A 217 2.74 -5.23 -22.48
N SER A 218 2.50 -5.79 -23.67
CA SER A 218 1.64 -5.24 -24.71
C SER A 218 0.58 -6.27 -25.14
N PRO A 219 -0.45 -6.53 -24.31
CA PRO A 219 -1.42 -7.60 -24.55
C PRO A 219 -2.23 -7.40 -25.85
N SER A 220 -2.34 -6.17 -26.36
CA SER A 220 -2.94 -5.86 -27.67
C SER A 220 -2.21 -6.54 -28.84
N LEU A 221 -0.89 -6.78 -28.74
CA LEU A 221 -0.11 -7.52 -29.75
C LEU A 221 -0.37 -9.04 -29.73
N LEU A 222 -1.14 -9.53 -28.76
CA LEU A 222 -1.55 -10.92 -28.59
C LEU A 222 -3.01 -11.17 -29.00
N VAL A 223 -3.77 -10.11 -29.34
CA VAL A 223 -5.15 -10.23 -29.82
C VAL A 223 -5.15 -10.70 -31.27
N HIS A 224 -5.99 -11.70 -31.56
CA HIS A 224 -6.28 -12.18 -32.91
C HIS A 224 -7.77 -12.53 -33.01
N THR A 225 -8.49 -11.96 -33.97
CA THR A 225 -9.95 -12.16 -34.15
C THR A 225 -10.75 -11.86 -32.87
N ASN A 226 -10.44 -10.75 -32.19
CA ASN A 226 -11.09 -10.28 -30.96
C ASN A 226 -11.00 -11.27 -29.77
N ASP A 227 -9.95 -12.08 -29.70
CA ASP A 227 -9.61 -12.91 -28.54
C ASP A 227 -8.08 -12.96 -28.30
N VAL A 228 -7.66 -13.28 -27.08
CA VAL A 228 -6.27 -13.60 -26.75
C VAL A 228 -6.16 -15.12 -26.61
N LEU A 229 -5.86 -15.79 -27.71
CA LEU A 229 -5.92 -17.25 -27.79
C LEU A 229 -4.66 -17.91 -27.20
N LEU A 230 -4.86 -18.85 -26.28
CA LEU A 230 -3.86 -19.86 -25.89
C LEU A 230 -4.10 -21.14 -26.70
N THR A 231 -3.06 -21.62 -27.39
CA THR A 231 -2.99 -23.03 -27.84
C THR A 231 -2.19 -23.84 -26.83
N VAL A 232 -2.82 -24.87 -26.27
CA VAL A 232 -2.20 -25.90 -25.42
C VAL A 232 -1.84 -27.10 -26.31
N GLU A 233 -0.63 -27.62 -26.17
CA GLU A 233 -0.17 -28.82 -26.89
C GLU A 233 0.54 -29.78 -25.92
N LEU A 234 0.13 -31.05 -25.89
CA LEU A 234 0.90 -32.12 -25.22
C LEU A 234 1.65 -32.94 -26.26
N TRP A 235 2.94 -33.13 -26.02
CA TRP A 235 3.89 -33.76 -26.92
C TRP A 235 4.61 -34.93 -26.25
N ASP A 236 4.97 -35.94 -27.05
CA ASP A 236 5.84 -37.06 -26.67
C ASP A 236 7.24 -36.87 -27.28
N GLU A 237 8.25 -36.63 -26.43
CA GLU A 237 9.63 -36.35 -26.84
C GLU A 237 10.31 -37.60 -27.43
N ASN A 238 10.73 -37.53 -28.70
CA ASN A 238 11.22 -38.67 -29.47
C ASN A 238 12.56 -38.39 -30.17
N MET A 239 13.38 -39.43 -30.33
CA MET A 239 14.74 -39.35 -30.91
C MET A 239 14.81 -38.96 -32.40
N ILE A 240 13.68 -38.69 -33.07
CA ILE A 240 13.59 -38.40 -34.51
C ILE A 240 12.65 -37.21 -34.77
N SER A 241 11.44 -37.24 -34.21
CA SER A 241 10.46 -36.17 -34.27
C SER A 241 9.39 -36.39 -33.21
N ASP A 242 9.08 -35.37 -32.41
CA ASP A 242 8.10 -35.46 -31.32
C ASP A 242 6.68 -35.74 -31.86
N GLU A 243 5.90 -36.58 -31.16
CA GLU A 243 4.51 -36.86 -31.53
C GLU A 243 3.56 -35.97 -30.72
N LEU A 244 2.77 -35.14 -31.39
CA LEU A 244 1.67 -34.38 -30.77
C LEU A 244 0.60 -35.37 -30.29
N LEU A 245 0.48 -35.54 -28.98
CA LEU A 245 -0.49 -36.41 -28.32
C LEU A 245 -1.89 -35.80 -28.31
N GLY A 246 -1.99 -34.48 -28.15
CA GLY A 246 -3.25 -33.76 -28.17
C GLY A 246 -3.05 -32.24 -28.11
N TYR A 247 -4.04 -31.48 -28.56
CA TYR A 247 -4.06 -30.02 -28.48
C TYR A 247 -5.43 -29.50 -28.04
N ALA A 248 -5.46 -28.26 -27.56
CA ALA A 248 -6.69 -27.50 -27.31
C ALA A 248 -6.46 -25.99 -27.52
N ASN A 249 -7.53 -25.25 -27.76
CA ASN A 249 -7.53 -23.80 -27.91
C ASN A 249 -8.42 -23.18 -26.84
N VAL A 250 -7.94 -22.12 -26.18
CA VAL A 250 -8.51 -21.54 -24.96
C VAL A 250 -8.45 -20.02 -25.04
N SER A 251 -9.60 -19.34 -25.02
CA SER A 251 -9.64 -17.89 -24.77
C SER A 251 -9.07 -17.60 -23.38
N LEU A 252 -8.10 -16.68 -23.29
CA LEU A 252 -7.52 -16.23 -22.02
C LEU A 252 -8.24 -15.02 -21.41
N LEU A 253 -9.07 -14.29 -22.16
CA LEU A 253 -9.72 -13.06 -21.68
C LEU A 253 -10.55 -13.28 -20.40
N ARG A 254 -11.21 -14.45 -20.29
CA ARG A 254 -11.95 -14.89 -19.09
C ARG A 254 -11.11 -15.06 -17.82
N PHE A 255 -9.78 -15.00 -17.91
CA PHE A 255 -8.85 -15.14 -16.78
C PHE A 255 -8.05 -13.85 -16.51
N PHE A 256 -8.46 -12.72 -17.09
CA PHE A 256 -7.81 -11.40 -16.91
C PHE A 256 -8.39 -10.60 -15.74
N ASP A 257 -9.25 -11.22 -14.92
CA ASP A 257 -9.85 -10.65 -13.70
C ASP A 257 -8.91 -10.65 -12.48
N GLY A 258 -7.81 -11.41 -12.54
CA GLY A 258 -6.78 -11.49 -11.50
C GLY A 258 -6.91 -12.65 -10.51
N HIS A 259 -8.00 -13.42 -10.56
CA HIS A 259 -8.22 -14.57 -9.67
C HIS A 259 -7.45 -15.82 -10.13
N GLU A 260 -7.45 -16.88 -9.31
CA GLU A 260 -6.99 -18.21 -9.70
C GLU A 260 -8.17 -19.04 -10.23
N HIS A 261 -8.13 -19.45 -11.49
CA HIS A 261 -9.13 -20.28 -12.15
C HIS A 261 -8.56 -21.67 -12.42
N LYS A 262 -9.22 -22.73 -11.94
CA LYS A 262 -8.79 -24.13 -12.18
C LYS A 262 -9.74 -24.78 -13.18
N GLU A 263 -9.18 -25.24 -14.30
CA GLU A 263 -9.91 -25.65 -15.50
C GLU A 263 -9.42 -27.03 -15.97
N THR A 264 -10.35 -27.90 -16.36
CA THR A 264 -10.08 -29.19 -17.03
C THR A 264 -10.30 -29.01 -18.53
N ILE A 265 -9.20 -28.95 -19.30
CA ILE A 265 -9.25 -28.70 -20.74
C ILE A 265 -9.34 -30.04 -21.49
N PRO A 266 -10.42 -30.31 -22.26
CA PRO A 266 -10.48 -31.48 -23.13
C PRO A 266 -9.51 -31.31 -24.32
N LEU A 267 -8.64 -32.29 -24.52
CA LEU A 267 -7.66 -32.31 -25.60
C LEU A 267 -8.21 -33.08 -26.80
N LEU A 268 -7.86 -32.65 -28.02
CA LEU A 268 -8.25 -33.30 -29.27
C LEU A 268 -7.02 -33.74 -30.10
N HIS A 269 -7.22 -34.75 -30.96
CA HIS A 269 -6.21 -35.19 -31.93
C HIS A 269 -6.23 -34.31 -33.18
N MET A 270 -5.16 -33.54 -33.42
CA MET A 270 -5.03 -32.52 -34.48
C MET A 270 -5.46 -32.97 -35.89
N LYS A 271 -5.38 -34.26 -36.21
CA LYS A 271 -5.69 -34.82 -37.55
C LYS A 271 -7.05 -35.52 -37.65
N THR A 272 -7.75 -35.74 -36.53
CA THR A 272 -8.99 -36.53 -36.51
C THR A 272 -10.12 -35.88 -35.72
N GLY A 273 -9.85 -34.86 -34.89
CA GLY A 273 -10.85 -34.23 -34.01
C GLY A 273 -11.34 -35.14 -32.88
N MET A 274 -10.80 -36.34 -32.74
CA MET A 274 -11.18 -37.30 -31.69
C MET A 274 -10.59 -36.87 -30.33
N PRO A 275 -11.24 -37.20 -29.20
CA PRO A 275 -10.69 -36.96 -27.87
C PRO A 275 -9.29 -37.58 -27.71
N ALA A 276 -8.36 -36.78 -27.17
CA ALA A 276 -6.97 -37.17 -26.93
C ALA A 276 -6.65 -37.45 -25.45
N GLY A 277 -7.47 -36.91 -24.54
CA GLY A 277 -7.31 -36.91 -23.09
C GLY A 277 -7.83 -35.58 -22.53
N GLU A 278 -7.43 -35.21 -21.33
CA GLU A 278 -7.71 -33.91 -20.71
C GLU A 278 -6.50 -33.38 -19.93
N LEU A 279 -6.44 -32.07 -19.69
CA LEU A 279 -5.39 -31.41 -18.90
C LEU A 279 -6.02 -30.50 -17.84
N ASP A 280 -5.72 -30.79 -16.57
CA ASP A 280 -6.02 -29.91 -15.45
C ASP A 280 -4.90 -28.87 -15.30
N ILE A 281 -5.30 -27.59 -15.30
CA ILE A 281 -4.39 -26.45 -15.27
C ILE A 281 -5.02 -25.30 -14.45
N ALA A 282 -4.20 -24.55 -13.72
CA ALA A 282 -4.62 -23.30 -13.10
C ALA A 282 -4.12 -22.09 -13.90
N PHE A 283 -5.01 -21.14 -14.14
CA PHE A 283 -4.74 -19.83 -14.74
C PHE A 283 -4.78 -18.75 -13.66
N CYS A 284 -3.84 -17.81 -13.68
CA CYS A 284 -3.94 -16.59 -12.86
C CYS A 284 -3.12 -15.45 -13.48
N LEU A 285 -3.74 -14.30 -13.70
CA LEU A 285 -3.04 -13.08 -14.12
C LEU A 285 -2.61 -12.28 -12.89
N ARG A 286 -1.30 -12.15 -12.64
CA ARG A 286 -0.77 -11.11 -11.74
C ARG A 286 -0.86 -9.76 -12.45
N ILE A 287 -1.99 -9.08 -12.32
CA ILE A 287 -2.24 -7.77 -12.93
C ILE A 287 -1.19 -6.77 -12.44
N ALA A 288 -0.56 -6.06 -13.38
CA ALA A 288 0.28 -4.91 -13.09
C ALA A 288 -0.58 -3.65 -13.03
N THR A 289 -0.49 -2.91 -11.93
CA THR A 289 -1.11 -1.59 -11.76
C THR A 289 -0.04 -0.55 -11.49
N PRO A 290 -0.18 0.69 -11.99
CA PRO A 290 0.63 1.82 -11.53
C PRO A 290 0.34 2.11 -10.05
N GLY A 291 1.28 2.71 -9.33
CA GLY A 291 1.07 3.09 -7.93
C GLY A 291 2.35 3.30 -7.14
N LEU A 292 2.18 3.53 -5.84
CA LEU A 292 3.26 3.76 -4.89
C LEU A 292 3.59 2.46 -4.16
N LEU A 293 4.84 2.01 -4.23
CA LEU A 293 5.36 0.86 -3.49
C LEU A 293 6.23 1.38 -2.33
N SER A 294 5.73 1.22 -1.10
CA SER A 294 6.42 1.54 0.15
C SER A 294 7.22 0.35 0.65
N PHE A 295 8.46 0.63 1.10
CA PHE A 295 9.33 -0.30 1.82
C PHE A 295 9.66 0.30 3.19
N ILE A 296 9.21 -0.33 4.27
CA ILE A 296 9.47 0.08 5.65
C ILE A 296 10.52 -0.88 6.23
N LEU A 297 11.72 -0.36 6.48
CA LEU A 297 12.89 -1.17 6.86
C LEU A 297 12.90 -1.47 8.35
N MET A 298 12.82 -2.76 8.71
CA MET A 298 12.72 -3.19 10.12
C MET A 298 14.11 -3.49 10.70
N GLU A 299 14.72 -4.61 10.30
CA GLU A 299 15.99 -5.09 10.87
C GLU A 299 16.76 -6.00 9.90
N GLY A 300 18.08 -5.96 9.97
CA GLY A 300 18.94 -7.00 9.40
C GLY A 300 19.18 -8.09 10.44
N ARG A 301 19.36 -9.34 10.00
CA ARG A 301 19.64 -10.48 10.88
C ARG A 301 20.77 -11.33 10.33
N LYS A 302 21.70 -11.71 11.22
CA LYS A 302 22.85 -12.58 10.93
C LYS A 302 23.61 -12.16 9.67
N LEU A 303 23.74 -10.84 9.46
CA LEU A 303 24.46 -10.28 8.32
C LEU A 303 25.90 -10.78 8.33
N LYS A 304 26.44 -11.03 7.14
CA LYS A 304 27.84 -11.40 6.95
C LYS A 304 28.74 -10.23 7.37
N ASN A 305 29.47 -10.40 8.47
CA ASN A 305 30.46 -9.43 8.93
C ASN A 305 31.54 -9.20 7.86
N MET A 306 31.76 -7.95 7.46
CA MET A 306 32.81 -7.58 6.51
C MET A 306 34.10 -7.16 7.22
N GLU A 307 33.99 -6.28 8.21
CA GLU A 307 35.12 -5.83 9.01
C GLU A 307 35.93 -6.96 9.68
N LEU A 308 37.24 -6.69 9.87
CA LEU A 308 38.11 -7.50 10.72
C LEU A 308 38.23 -6.98 12.16
N ILE A 309 38.07 -5.67 12.38
CA ILE A 309 38.24 -4.99 13.68
C ILE A 309 37.30 -3.79 13.74
N GLY A 310 36.13 -3.93 14.38
CA GLY A 310 35.17 -2.85 14.56
C GLY A 310 33.78 -3.35 14.97
N LYS A 311 32.75 -2.58 14.60
CA LYS A 311 31.38 -3.07 14.40
C LYS A 311 30.85 -2.43 13.12
N GLN A 312 30.53 -3.25 12.13
CA GLN A 312 30.01 -2.80 10.84
C GLN A 312 28.87 -1.78 10.97
N ASP A 313 28.82 -0.86 10.02
CA ASP A 313 27.93 0.30 9.89
C ASP A 313 26.97 0.06 8.71
N PRO A 314 26.00 -0.88 8.82
CA PRO A 314 25.24 -1.33 7.66
C PRO A 314 24.16 -0.35 7.20
N TYR A 315 23.95 -0.30 5.89
CA TYR A 315 22.83 0.38 5.24
C TYR A 315 22.18 -0.47 4.13
N ILE A 316 20.94 -0.12 3.75
CA ILE A 316 20.17 -0.78 2.69
C ILE A 316 20.07 0.14 1.46
N LYS A 317 20.20 -0.45 0.29
CA LYS A 317 20.13 0.20 -1.02
C LYS A 317 19.07 -0.52 -1.86
N LEU A 318 18.02 0.21 -2.22
CA LEU A 318 16.92 -0.27 -3.06
C LEU A 318 17.11 0.29 -4.48
N GLU A 319 17.00 -0.57 -5.48
CA GLU A 319 17.11 -0.22 -6.89
C GLU A 319 15.94 -0.79 -7.69
N HIS A 320 15.29 0.04 -8.51
CA HIS A 320 14.18 -0.37 -9.38
C HIS A 320 14.12 0.54 -10.62
N ASP A 321 14.10 -0.05 -11.82
CA ASP A 321 13.97 0.68 -13.09
C ASP A 321 15.00 1.83 -13.23
N SER A 322 16.26 1.53 -12.95
CA SER A 322 17.41 2.47 -12.84
C SER A 322 17.30 3.56 -11.74
N ARG A 323 16.21 3.61 -10.98
CA ARG A 323 16.03 4.52 -9.83
C ARG A 323 16.64 3.89 -8.59
N MET A 324 17.37 4.67 -7.81
CA MET A 324 18.11 4.22 -6.62
C MET A 324 17.72 5.06 -5.41
N LYS A 325 17.48 4.42 -4.27
CA LYS A 325 17.37 5.07 -2.95
C LYS A 325 18.17 4.26 -1.92
N ARG A 326 18.77 4.93 -0.92
CA ARG A 326 19.41 4.27 0.24
C ARG A 326 18.73 4.67 1.54
N SER A 327 18.81 3.80 2.53
CA SER A 327 18.51 4.11 3.92
C SER A 327 19.59 5.01 4.54
N LYS A 328 19.31 5.51 5.74
CA LYS A 328 20.33 5.90 6.71
C LYS A 328 21.23 4.72 7.05
N THR A 329 22.43 5.03 7.51
CA THR A 329 23.41 4.09 8.03
C THR A 329 23.15 3.84 9.50
N ILE A 330 23.37 2.62 9.98
CA ILE A 330 23.18 2.26 11.38
C ILE A 330 24.54 2.15 12.07
N ASP A 331 25.02 3.27 12.60
CA ASP A 331 26.26 3.40 13.36
C ASP A 331 26.43 2.26 14.39
N LYS A 332 27.46 1.44 14.19
CA LYS A 332 27.86 0.27 14.98
C LYS A 332 26.75 -0.76 15.13
N GLY A 333 25.87 -0.85 14.14
CA GLY A 333 24.75 -1.78 14.06
C GLY A 333 25.16 -3.25 14.05
N GLY A 334 26.37 -3.56 13.59
CA GLY A 334 26.91 -4.91 13.59
C GLY A 334 26.08 -5.85 12.71
N THR A 335 26.10 -7.15 13.03
CA THR A 335 25.46 -8.18 12.20
C THR A 335 23.94 -8.29 12.36
N ASN A 336 23.32 -7.48 13.22
CA ASN A 336 21.86 -7.46 13.44
C ASN A 336 21.35 -6.01 13.67
N PRO A 337 21.44 -5.13 12.65
CA PRO A 337 21.03 -3.73 12.76
C PRO A 337 19.51 -3.57 12.81
N TYR A 338 19.04 -2.48 13.42
CA TYR A 338 17.64 -2.05 13.39
C TYR A 338 17.54 -0.74 12.60
N PHE A 339 16.66 -0.69 11.58
CA PHE A 339 16.57 0.41 10.63
C PHE A 339 15.49 1.45 10.96
N GLY A 340 14.91 1.39 12.18
CA GLY A 340 14.05 2.46 12.70
C GLY A 340 12.66 2.55 12.08
N GLU A 341 12.22 1.53 11.33
CA GLU A 341 11.02 1.59 10.47
C GLU A 341 11.11 2.69 9.40
N GLU A 342 12.32 2.96 8.89
CA GLU A 342 12.54 3.94 7.82
C GLU A 342 11.82 3.55 6.54
N GLU A 343 10.98 4.45 6.03
CA GLU A 343 10.20 4.25 4.82
C GLU A 343 10.92 4.77 3.56
N ILE A 344 10.95 3.95 2.51
CA ILE A 344 11.51 4.28 1.20
C ILE A 344 10.48 3.93 0.11
N CYS A 345 9.78 4.94 -0.42
CA CYS A 345 8.76 4.74 -1.46
C CYS A 345 9.33 4.81 -2.88
N PHE A 346 8.82 3.97 -3.78
CA PHE A 346 9.07 3.98 -5.23
C PHE A 346 7.76 4.11 -6.01
N TRP A 347 7.71 5.01 -6.99
CA TRP A 347 6.62 5.01 -7.97
C TRP A 347 6.83 3.91 -9.03
N ILE A 348 5.85 3.02 -9.16
CA ILE A 348 5.80 1.95 -10.14
C ILE A 348 4.92 2.41 -11.31
N THR A 349 5.48 2.45 -12.51
CA THR A 349 4.77 2.78 -13.76
C THR A 349 4.13 1.54 -14.38
N ALA A 350 3.19 1.76 -15.31
CA ALA A 350 2.54 0.73 -16.12
C ALA A 350 3.48 -0.18 -16.95
N ASP A 351 4.79 0.11 -17.01
CA ASP A 351 5.78 -0.65 -17.76
C ASP A 351 6.95 -1.13 -16.90
N SER A 352 7.31 -0.41 -15.82
CA SER A 352 8.43 -0.76 -14.94
C SER A 352 8.28 -2.10 -14.20
N TRP A 353 7.04 -2.60 -14.02
CA TRP A 353 6.71 -3.83 -13.28
C TRP A 353 7.36 -5.12 -13.79
N VAL A 354 7.92 -5.09 -15.01
CA VAL A 354 8.68 -6.22 -15.57
C VAL A 354 10.01 -6.45 -14.85
N HIS A 355 10.53 -5.42 -14.17
CA HIS A 355 11.75 -5.45 -13.39
C HIS A 355 11.45 -5.86 -11.94
N ASP A 356 12.37 -6.63 -11.34
CA ASP A 356 12.35 -6.90 -9.90
C ASP A 356 13.11 -5.78 -9.16
N VAL A 357 12.67 -5.44 -7.95
CA VAL A 357 13.38 -4.51 -7.06
C VAL A 357 14.59 -5.24 -6.49
N ILE A 358 15.79 -4.69 -6.71
CA ILE A 358 17.02 -5.24 -6.17
C ILE A 358 17.31 -4.60 -4.82
N VAL A 359 17.42 -5.42 -3.79
CA VAL A 359 17.70 -5.03 -2.40
C VAL A 359 19.14 -5.42 -2.11
N ARG A 360 19.99 -4.44 -1.80
CA ARG A 360 21.40 -4.68 -1.45
C ARG A 360 21.72 -4.12 -0.08
N CYS A 361 22.50 -4.86 0.70
CA CYS A 361 23.05 -4.41 1.97
C CYS A 361 24.56 -4.17 1.81
N TYR A 362 25.02 -3.05 2.35
CA TYR A 362 26.42 -2.61 2.34
C TYR A 362 26.85 -2.25 3.76
N ASP A 363 28.16 -2.29 3.99
CA ASP A 363 28.86 -1.74 5.14
C ASP A 363 29.42 -0.36 4.74
N GLU A 364 29.12 0.73 5.47
CA GLU A 364 29.62 2.06 5.08
C GLU A 364 31.06 2.26 5.58
N ASP A 365 32.00 2.34 4.64
CA ASP A 365 33.42 2.19 4.90
C ASP A 365 34.20 3.45 4.48
N VAL A 366 35.42 3.65 5.01
CA VAL A 366 36.23 4.86 4.71
C VAL A 366 36.93 4.74 3.35
N GLY A 367 36.14 4.77 2.28
CA GLY A 367 36.59 4.91 0.90
C GLY A 367 35.70 4.22 -0.13
N SER A 368 35.26 2.99 0.14
CA SER A 368 34.36 2.24 -0.73
C SER A 368 33.58 1.18 0.05
N ASP A 369 32.28 1.38 0.16
CA ASP A 369 31.32 0.59 0.94
C ASP A 369 31.41 -0.92 0.64
N ASP A 370 31.62 -1.75 1.66
CA ASP A 370 31.89 -3.16 1.47
C ASP A 370 30.59 -3.97 1.30
N PHE A 371 30.54 -4.85 0.30
CA PHE A 371 29.28 -5.47 -0.12
C PHE A 371 28.92 -6.68 0.75
N ILE A 372 27.92 -6.51 1.62
CA ILE A 372 27.40 -7.57 2.50
C ILE A 372 26.66 -8.62 1.67
N GLY A 373 25.64 -8.24 0.88
CA GLY A 373 24.89 -9.15 0.01
C GLY A 373 23.64 -8.53 -0.65
N GLU A 374 23.02 -9.24 -1.60
CA GLU A 374 21.83 -8.80 -2.34
C GLU A 374 20.69 -9.82 -2.38
N SER A 375 19.49 -9.34 -2.67
CA SER A 375 18.27 -10.11 -2.93
C SER A 375 17.42 -9.39 -4.00
N ALA A 376 16.42 -10.07 -4.55
CA ALA A 376 15.52 -9.51 -5.57
C ALA A 376 14.05 -9.84 -5.27
N LEU A 377 13.16 -8.86 -5.46
CA LEU A 377 11.73 -8.98 -5.17
C LEU A 377 10.89 -8.50 -6.36
N SER A 378 9.93 -9.31 -6.79
CA SER A 378 9.00 -8.94 -7.86
C SER A 378 7.86 -8.05 -7.33
N VAL A 379 7.70 -6.85 -7.90
CA VAL A 379 6.69 -5.85 -7.46
C VAL A 379 5.24 -6.33 -7.58
N LEU A 380 5.01 -7.37 -8.39
CA LEU A 380 3.68 -7.96 -8.62
C LEU A 380 3.10 -8.74 -7.42
N GLU A 381 3.91 -9.17 -6.45
CA GLU A 381 3.36 -9.93 -5.30
C GLU A 381 2.78 -9.00 -4.21
N PRO A 382 3.40 -7.85 -3.85
CA PRO A 382 2.73 -6.80 -3.07
C PRO A 382 1.42 -6.30 -3.71
N MET A 383 1.36 -6.15 -5.04
CA MET A 383 0.15 -5.73 -5.77
C MET A 383 -1.05 -6.68 -5.61
N ARG A 384 -0.83 -7.93 -5.20
CA ARG A 384 -1.88 -8.98 -5.11
C ARG A 384 -2.90 -8.71 -4.02
N THR A 385 -2.53 -7.99 -2.96
CA THR A 385 -3.30 -7.91 -1.72
C THR A 385 -3.06 -6.56 -1.04
N LEU A 386 -4.12 -5.77 -0.86
CA LEU A 386 -4.05 -4.47 -0.18
C LEU A 386 -3.58 -4.61 1.27
N GLY A 387 -2.85 -3.61 1.76
CA GLY A 387 -2.28 -3.59 3.11
C GLY A 387 -0.80 -3.95 3.18
N VAL A 388 -0.30 -4.12 4.41
CA VAL A 388 1.11 -4.37 4.72
C VAL A 388 1.45 -5.86 4.66
N HIS A 389 2.59 -6.19 4.05
CA HIS A 389 3.17 -7.53 4.01
C HIS A 389 4.49 -7.55 4.77
N ASP A 390 4.61 -8.39 5.80
CA ASP A 390 5.91 -8.70 6.41
C ASP A 390 6.72 -9.61 5.48
N VAL A 391 7.93 -9.18 5.11
CA VAL A 391 8.81 -9.87 4.16
C VAL A 391 10.19 -10.07 4.75
N VAL A 392 10.65 -11.33 4.76
CA VAL A 392 12.02 -11.72 5.08
C VAL A 392 12.77 -12.03 3.78
N LEU A 393 13.69 -11.16 3.39
CA LEU A 393 14.51 -11.32 2.19
C LEU A 393 15.87 -11.95 2.56
N PRO A 394 16.17 -13.19 2.15
CA PRO A 394 17.50 -13.76 2.33
C PRO A 394 18.50 -13.04 1.41
N LEU A 395 19.62 -12.60 1.97
CA LEU A 395 20.71 -11.98 1.23
C LEU A 395 21.67 -13.06 0.71
N LEU A 396 22.15 -12.87 -0.51
CA LEU A 396 23.18 -13.68 -1.15
C LEU A 396 24.41 -12.84 -1.49
N ASN A 397 25.59 -13.38 -1.23
CA ASN A 397 26.87 -12.82 -1.67
C ASN A 397 27.65 -13.92 -2.38
N SER A 398 27.91 -13.73 -3.68
CA SER A 398 28.59 -14.74 -4.52
C SER A 398 27.93 -16.13 -4.44
N GLY A 399 26.59 -16.17 -4.37
CA GLY A 399 25.80 -17.40 -4.26
C GLY A 399 25.78 -18.06 -2.87
N LYS A 400 26.36 -17.44 -1.83
CA LYS A 400 26.31 -17.92 -0.44
C LYS A 400 25.37 -17.04 0.38
N SER A 401 24.69 -17.61 1.38
CA SER A 401 23.90 -16.83 2.34
C SER A 401 24.77 -15.79 3.06
N ALA A 402 24.25 -14.57 3.17
CA ALA A 402 24.92 -13.41 3.75
C ALA A 402 24.08 -12.72 4.85
N GLY A 403 23.09 -13.43 5.40
CA GLY A 403 22.08 -12.91 6.33
C GLY A 403 20.70 -12.80 5.69
N GLU A 404 19.79 -12.11 6.36
CA GLU A 404 18.44 -11.79 5.89
C GLU A 404 18.03 -10.38 6.33
N ILE A 405 17.16 -9.71 5.57
CA ILE A 405 16.53 -8.43 5.94
C ILE A 405 15.04 -8.66 6.20
N LEU A 406 14.54 -8.21 7.35
CA LEU A 406 13.13 -8.04 7.61
C LEU A 406 12.71 -6.63 7.18
N MET A 407 11.65 -6.55 6.38
CA MET A 407 11.00 -5.32 5.97
C MET A 407 9.48 -5.53 5.86
N LYS A 408 8.71 -4.47 6.11
CA LYS A 408 7.30 -4.40 5.75
C LYS A 408 7.19 -3.78 4.35
N ILE A 409 6.27 -4.25 3.52
CA ILE A 409 6.07 -3.74 2.16
C ILE A 409 4.59 -3.51 1.93
N GLN A 410 4.22 -2.33 1.43
CA GLN A 410 2.83 -1.97 1.12
C GLN A 410 2.75 -1.36 -0.27
N PHE A 411 1.72 -1.77 -1.03
CA PHE A 411 1.43 -1.20 -2.34
C PHE A 411 0.12 -0.42 -2.32
N TYR A 412 0.17 0.82 -2.79
CA TYR A 412 -0.97 1.72 -2.93
C TYR A 412 -1.24 1.91 -4.43
N PRO A 413 -2.29 1.29 -5.01
CA PRO A 413 -2.56 1.38 -6.44
C PRO A 413 -3.03 2.79 -6.83
N ALA A 414 -2.64 3.25 -8.01
CA ALA A 414 -3.06 4.55 -8.52
C ALA A 414 -4.53 4.55 -8.99
N GLY A 415 -5.24 5.62 -8.65
CA GLY A 415 -6.49 6.01 -9.30
C GLY A 415 -6.19 6.94 -10.47
N ARG A 416 -7.12 7.01 -11.44
CA ARG A 416 -6.96 7.85 -12.63
C ARG A 416 -7.71 9.15 -12.48
N LEU A 417 -6.96 10.25 -12.41
CA LEU A 417 -7.48 11.61 -12.57
C LEU A 417 -7.37 12.01 -14.04
N SER A 418 -8.48 12.35 -14.68
CA SER A 418 -8.50 13.03 -15.98
C SER A 418 -8.84 14.49 -15.77
N LEU A 419 -8.07 15.39 -16.36
CA LEU A 419 -8.27 16.84 -16.31
C LEU A 419 -8.32 17.38 -17.73
N ASN A 420 -9.34 18.16 -18.06
CA ASN A 420 -9.43 18.93 -19.31
C ASN A 420 -9.22 20.42 -18.99
N CYS A 421 -8.15 20.99 -19.55
CA CYS A 421 -7.86 22.42 -19.48
C CYS A 421 -8.59 23.10 -20.63
N ILE A 422 -9.73 23.72 -20.34
CA ILE A 422 -10.68 24.17 -21.37
C ILE A 422 -10.29 25.53 -21.90
N ALA A 423 -10.35 26.56 -21.05
CA ALA A 423 -10.16 27.95 -21.45
C ALA A 423 -9.63 28.81 -20.29
N GLY A 424 -9.06 29.97 -20.63
CA GLY A 424 -8.79 31.06 -19.69
C GLY A 424 -9.75 32.22 -19.95
N ARG A 425 -9.99 33.08 -18.94
CA ARG A 425 -10.70 34.35 -19.16
C ARG A 425 -10.21 35.45 -18.26
N ARG A 426 -10.29 36.68 -18.76
CA ARG A 426 -9.91 37.91 -18.04
C ARG A 426 -8.50 37.81 -17.46
N LEU A 427 -7.59 37.14 -18.18
CA LEU A 427 -6.21 36.96 -17.76
C LEU A 427 -5.54 38.32 -17.58
N ARG A 428 -4.59 38.41 -16.63
CA ARG A 428 -3.74 39.58 -16.48
C ARG A 428 -2.84 39.71 -17.70
N ASP A 429 -3.05 40.78 -18.46
CA ASP A 429 -2.14 41.24 -19.50
C ASP A 429 -0.75 41.51 -18.88
N VAL A 430 0.26 40.74 -19.30
CA VAL A 430 1.66 40.91 -18.89
C VAL A 430 2.52 41.55 -19.98
N ASP A 431 2.17 41.30 -21.23
CA ASP A 431 2.91 41.73 -22.41
C ASP A 431 2.89 43.26 -22.57
N SER A 432 4.02 43.82 -22.96
CA SER A 432 4.19 45.25 -23.21
C SER A 432 4.23 45.62 -24.69
N VAL A 433 4.54 44.68 -25.61
CA VAL A 433 4.72 44.94 -27.05
C VAL A 433 4.39 43.71 -27.94
N GLY A 434 3.21 43.12 -27.76
CA GLY A 434 2.75 42.03 -28.63
C GLY A 434 1.26 41.73 -28.48
N GLN A 435 0.93 40.44 -28.51
CA GLN A 435 -0.35 39.86 -28.13
C GLN A 435 0.00 38.63 -27.31
N GLN A 436 -0.51 38.56 -26.08
CA GLN A 436 -0.24 37.49 -25.12
C GLN A 436 -0.54 36.10 -25.75
N ASP A 437 0.43 35.19 -25.66
CA ASP A 437 0.45 33.83 -26.23
C ASP A 437 0.40 32.79 -25.07
N PRO A 438 -0.73 32.64 -24.36
CA PRO A 438 -0.72 31.97 -23.06
C PRO A 438 -0.71 30.44 -23.14
N TYR A 439 -0.08 29.83 -22.13
CA TYR A 439 -0.16 28.39 -21.84
C TYR A 439 -0.33 28.11 -20.34
N VAL A 440 -0.79 26.91 -20.01
CA VAL A 440 -1.01 26.47 -18.63
C VAL A 440 -0.09 25.30 -18.30
N LYS A 441 0.74 25.47 -17.27
CA LYS A 441 1.60 24.45 -16.66
C LYS A 441 0.93 23.91 -15.40
N MET A 442 0.89 22.59 -15.26
CA MET A 442 0.20 21.87 -14.18
C MET A 442 1.17 20.90 -13.51
N THR A 443 1.25 20.97 -12.18
CA THR A 443 2.18 20.19 -11.35
C THR A 443 1.42 19.43 -10.26
N LEU A 444 1.56 18.11 -10.27
CA LEU A 444 1.16 17.21 -9.18
C LEU A 444 2.42 16.65 -8.50
N GLU A 445 2.45 16.64 -7.17
CA GLU A 445 3.61 16.19 -6.41
C GLU A 445 3.19 15.36 -5.20
N GLY A 446 3.98 14.32 -4.92
CA GLY A 446 3.86 13.47 -3.75
C GLY A 446 5.17 12.71 -3.50
N VAL A 447 5.18 11.85 -2.47
CA VAL A 447 6.37 11.19 -1.91
C VAL A 447 7.11 10.33 -2.95
N GLY A 448 6.37 9.75 -3.89
CA GLY A 448 6.92 8.88 -4.94
C GLY A 448 7.24 9.55 -6.28
N ILE A 449 6.58 10.67 -6.61
CA ILE A 449 6.57 11.24 -7.97
C ILE A 449 6.20 12.73 -7.96
N LYS A 450 6.87 13.49 -8.85
CA LYS A 450 6.45 14.82 -9.30
C LYS A 450 6.16 14.75 -10.79
N THR A 451 4.93 15.06 -11.18
CA THR A 451 4.46 15.06 -12.57
C THR A 451 4.19 16.50 -12.98
N VAL A 452 4.86 16.97 -14.04
CA VAL A 452 4.63 18.29 -14.62
C VAL A 452 4.20 18.10 -16.07
N VAL A 453 3.08 18.72 -16.45
CA VAL A 453 2.58 18.80 -17.82
C VAL A 453 2.29 20.26 -18.18
N ARG A 454 2.15 20.56 -19.47
CA ARG A 454 1.61 21.85 -19.93
C ARG A 454 0.71 21.67 -21.14
N THR A 455 -0.16 22.65 -21.39
CA THR A 455 -0.85 22.79 -22.67
C THR A 455 0.13 23.13 -23.79
N GLU A 456 -0.35 23.01 -25.03
CA GLU A 456 0.22 23.79 -26.13
C GLU A 456 -0.03 25.30 -25.91
N ILE A 457 0.69 26.13 -26.67
CA ILE A 457 0.64 27.59 -26.59
C ILE A 457 -0.48 28.08 -27.50
N ASP A 458 -1.36 28.93 -26.98
CA ASP A 458 -2.43 29.57 -27.74
C ASP A 458 -1.93 30.88 -28.36
N MET A 459 -1.43 30.80 -29.60
CA MET A 459 -0.76 31.89 -30.33
C MET A 459 -1.69 33.01 -30.86
N ASP A 460 -2.97 33.00 -30.48
CA ASP A 460 -3.85 34.16 -30.63
C ASP A 460 -4.86 34.37 -29.47
N GLY A 461 -4.77 33.57 -28.40
CA GLY A 461 -5.73 33.56 -27.28
C GLY A 461 -5.75 34.82 -26.41
N GLY A 462 -4.65 35.57 -26.31
CA GLY A 462 -4.61 36.84 -25.58
C GLY A 462 -5.03 36.68 -24.12
N VAL A 463 -6.07 37.43 -23.70
CA VAL A 463 -6.62 37.39 -22.33
C VAL A 463 -7.82 36.46 -22.14
N GLU A 464 -8.30 35.80 -23.21
CA GLU A 464 -9.41 34.81 -23.18
C GLU A 464 -9.11 33.57 -24.07
N PRO A 465 -8.03 32.81 -23.79
CA PRO A 465 -7.57 31.67 -24.60
C PRO A 465 -8.44 30.40 -24.50
N GLU A 466 -8.38 29.54 -25.52
CA GLU A 466 -9.06 28.23 -25.58
C GLU A 466 -8.11 27.09 -25.95
N TRP A 467 -7.75 26.24 -24.98
CA TRP A 467 -6.87 25.09 -25.21
C TRP A 467 -7.64 23.77 -25.47
N ASN A 468 -8.68 23.50 -24.67
CA ASN A 468 -9.45 22.24 -24.65
C ASN A 468 -8.59 20.95 -24.64
N GLN A 469 -7.56 20.92 -23.79
CA GLN A 469 -6.56 19.85 -23.74
C GLN A 469 -6.73 18.92 -22.54
N ARG A 470 -6.86 17.62 -22.82
CA ARG A 470 -7.04 16.57 -21.81
C ARG A 470 -5.73 15.90 -21.42
N PHE A 471 -5.48 15.87 -20.12
CA PHE A 471 -4.39 15.16 -19.46
C PHE A 471 -4.94 14.01 -18.62
N GLU A 472 -4.19 12.91 -18.51
CA GLU A 472 -4.48 11.82 -17.58
C GLU A 472 -3.31 11.63 -16.63
N PHE A 473 -3.61 11.55 -15.34
CA PHE A 473 -2.65 11.36 -14.26
C PHE A 473 -3.04 10.10 -13.47
N ASP A 474 -2.06 9.22 -13.26
CA ASP A 474 -2.14 8.19 -12.23
C ASP A 474 -1.78 8.85 -10.89
N VAL A 475 -2.68 8.84 -9.91
CA VAL A 475 -2.52 9.49 -8.59
C VAL A 475 -2.75 8.53 -7.43
N VAL A 476 -2.01 8.71 -6.34
CA VAL A 476 -2.08 7.93 -5.10
C VAL A 476 -2.20 8.87 -3.91
N ASP A 477 -1.13 9.62 -3.65
CA ASP A 477 -0.87 10.45 -2.47
C ASP A 477 -0.96 11.96 -2.78
N GLN A 478 -1.08 12.32 -4.05
CA GLN A 478 -1.25 13.69 -4.54
C GLN A 478 -2.63 14.21 -4.15
N PHE A 479 -2.71 15.16 -3.21
CA PHE A 479 -3.97 15.80 -2.80
C PHE A 479 -4.11 17.27 -3.21
N THR A 480 -3.12 17.82 -3.90
CA THR A 480 -3.06 19.23 -4.32
C THR A 480 -2.53 19.33 -5.75
N LEU A 481 -3.20 20.13 -6.58
CA LEU A 481 -2.71 20.54 -7.90
C LEU A 481 -2.17 21.96 -7.80
N ALA A 482 -0.95 22.19 -8.25
CA ALA A 482 -0.40 23.53 -8.49
C ALA A 482 -0.49 23.85 -9.99
N VAL A 483 -0.92 25.07 -10.31
CA VAL A 483 -1.14 25.53 -11.69
C VAL A 483 -0.52 26.91 -11.86
N GLU A 484 0.18 27.08 -12.97
CA GLU A 484 0.82 28.33 -13.37
C GLU A 484 0.38 28.63 -14.81
N CYS A 485 -0.14 29.83 -15.04
CA CYS A 485 -0.40 30.33 -16.39
C CYS A 485 0.73 31.29 -16.77
N TRP A 486 1.34 31.02 -17.93
CA TRP A 486 2.52 31.69 -18.45
C TRP A 486 2.20 32.28 -19.82
N ASP A 487 2.84 33.39 -20.17
CA ASP A 487 2.88 33.96 -21.50
C ASP A 487 4.13 33.46 -22.24
N HIS A 488 4.01 33.04 -23.50
CA HIS A 488 5.15 32.50 -24.24
C HIS A 488 5.93 33.58 -25.00
N ASP A 489 7.13 33.87 -24.50
CA ASP A 489 7.97 34.91 -25.08
C ASP A 489 8.93 34.33 -26.13
N GLY A 490 8.61 34.52 -27.41
CA GLY A 490 9.39 33.98 -28.54
C GLY A 490 10.85 34.44 -28.60
N LEU A 491 11.24 35.45 -27.80
CA LEU A 491 12.63 35.91 -27.60
C LEU A 491 12.92 36.30 -26.13
N GLY A 492 12.38 35.57 -25.14
CA GLY A 492 12.56 35.89 -23.72
C GLY A 492 12.80 34.70 -22.78
N GLU A 493 12.59 34.94 -21.49
CA GLU A 493 12.11 33.92 -20.54
C GLU A 493 10.60 34.14 -20.43
N ASP A 494 9.79 33.08 -20.53
CA ASP A 494 8.31 33.15 -20.45
C ASP A 494 7.85 33.93 -19.20
N ASP A 495 6.87 34.83 -19.32
CA ASP A 495 6.46 35.74 -18.23
C ASP A 495 5.23 35.20 -17.47
N LEU A 496 5.19 35.36 -16.14
CA LEU A 496 4.14 34.75 -15.31
C LEU A 496 2.88 35.63 -15.28
N ILE A 497 1.83 35.19 -15.98
CA ILE A 497 0.48 35.76 -15.91
C ILE A 497 -0.07 35.62 -14.48
N GLY A 498 -0.06 34.38 -13.96
CA GLY A 498 -0.47 34.09 -12.58
C GLY A 498 -0.34 32.62 -12.17
N GLU A 499 -0.32 32.41 -10.85
CA GLU A 499 -0.27 31.11 -10.16
C GLU A 499 -1.56 30.86 -9.36
N MET A 500 -1.85 29.58 -9.11
CA MET A 500 -2.89 29.13 -8.19
C MET A 500 -2.63 27.69 -7.74
N SER A 501 -3.30 27.25 -6.68
CA SER A 501 -3.28 25.85 -6.28
C SER A 501 -4.57 25.48 -5.57
N PHE A 502 -5.08 24.26 -5.81
CA PHE A 502 -6.33 23.77 -5.22
C PHE A 502 -6.26 22.29 -4.81
N SER A 503 -7.13 21.94 -3.86
CA SER A 503 -7.23 20.58 -3.33
C SER A 503 -7.95 19.64 -4.30
N LEU A 504 -7.49 18.39 -4.34
CA LEU A 504 -8.13 17.28 -5.03
C LEU A 504 -9.11 16.49 -4.14
N LEU A 505 -9.22 16.79 -2.83
CA LEU A 505 -10.21 16.16 -1.96
C LEU A 505 -11.65 16.23 -2.52
N PRO A 506 -12.11 17.36 -3.11
CA PRO A 506 -13.43 17.41 -3.73
C PRO A 506 -13.57 16.47 -4.94
N ILE A 507 -12.54 16.29 -5.78
CA ILE A 507 -12.65 15.37 -6.93
C ILE A 507 -12.60 13.90 -6.50
N PHE A 508 -11.85 13.56 -5.45
CA PHE A 508 -11.85 12.21 -4.87
C PHE A 508 -13.19 11.83 -4.23
N ARG A 509 -13.91 12.81 -3.67
CA ARG A 509 -15.24 12.66 -3.06
C ARG A 509 -16.40 12.71 -4.07
N TYR A 510 -16.33 13.56 -5.09
CA TYR A 510 -17.44 13.81 -6.02
C TYR A 510 -17.28 13.13 -7.39
N GLY A 511 -16.11 12.59 -7.71
CA GLY A 511 -15.82 11.85 -8.95
C GLY A 511 -15.83 12.70 -10.24
N TYR A 512 -16.44 13.88 -10.21
CA TYR A 512 -16.54 14.85 -11.30
C TYR A 512 -16.59 16.29 -10.77
N LEU A 513 -15.91 17.22 -11.44
CA LEU A 513 -15.99 18.68 -11.23
C LEU A 513 -15.92 19.38 -12.60
N ASP A 514 -16.54 20.55 -12.72
CA ASP A 514 -16.55 21.38 -13.94
C ASP A 514 -16.69 22.84 -13.52
N GLU A 515 -15.57 23.53 -13.28
CA GLU A 515 -15.55 24.79 -12.52
C GLU A 515 -14.53 25.81 -13.03
N TRP A 516 -14.78 27.08 -12.72
CA TRP A 516 -13.87 28.20 -12.98
C TRP A 516 -13.07 28.58 -11.72
N TYR A 517 -11.76 28.47 -11.81
CA TYR A 517 -10.85 28.68 -10.69
C TYR A 517 -10.04 29.99 -10.86
N PRO A 518 -9.89 30.83 -9.81
CA PRO A 518 -9.18 32.10 -9.92
C PRO A 518 -7.66 31.94 -9.90
N LEU A 519 -7.00 32.58 -10.87
CA LEU A 519 -5.55 32.83 -10.87
C LEU A 519 -5.21 34.07 -10.03
N ARG A 520 -4.02 34.09 -9.45
CA ARG A 520 -3.47 35.22 -8.70
C ARG A 520 -2.01 35.49 -9.05
N PHE A 521 -1.46 36.61 -8.61
CA PHE A 521 -0.02 36.88 -8.74
C PHE A 521 0.48 37.75 -7.59
N LYS A 522 1.78 37.63 -7.28
CA LYS A 522 2.45 38.46 -6.27
C LYS A 522 2.87 39.80 -6.90
N GLY A 523 2.17 40.87 -6.55
CA GLY A 523 2.48 42.22 -6.97
C GLY A 523 3.79 42.75 -6.40
N LYS A 524 4.24 43.93 -6.86
CA LYS A 524 5.57 44.53 -6.54
C LYS A 524 5.82 44.84 -5.05
N TYR A 525 4.82 44.66 -4.19
CA TYR A 525 4.89 44.83 -2.73
C TYR A 525 4.49 43.55 -1.97
N GLY A 526 4.46 42.38 -2.61
CA GLY A 526 4.07 41.09 -2.01
C GLY A 526 2.56 40.86 -1.91
N ALA A 527 1.73 41.86 -2.22
CA ALA A 527 0.28 41.73 -2.24
C ALA A 527 -0.19 40.70 -3.28
N ASN A 528 -1.17 39.86 -2.93
CA ASN A 528 -1.66 38.77 -3.77
C ASN A 528 -2.87 39.21 -4.62
N GLU A 529 -2.60 39.71 -5.82
CA GLU A 529 -3.54 40.34 -6.75
C GLU A 529 -4.19 39.34 -7.71
N LYS A 530 -5.30 39.70 -8.38
CA LYS A 530 -6.01 38.79 -9.30
C LYS A 530 -5.34 38.74 -10.68
N ALA A 531 -5.20 37.53 -11.23
CA ALA A 531 -4.57 37.30 -12.54
C ALA A 531 -5.51 36.68 -13.61
N GLY A 532 -6.82 36.60 -13.33
CA GLY A 532 -7.84 36.01 -14.21
C GLY A 532 -8.42 34.72 -13.64
N GLU A 533 -9.03 33.90 -14.49
CA GLU A 533 -9.62 32.60 -14.13
C GLU A 533 -9.35 31.54 -15.22
N LEU A 534 -9.20 30.28 -14.82
CA LEU A 534 -9.08 29.11 -15.71
C LEU A 534 -10.28 28.17 -15.54
N HIS A 535 -10.70 27.52 -16.62
CA HIS A 535 -11.78 26.53 -16.63
C HIS A 535 -11.22 25.11 -16.70
N PHE A 536 -11.53 24.29 -15.68
CA PHE A 536 -11.14 22.89 -15.62
C PHE A 536 -12.36 21.97 -15.45
N GLU A 537 -12.51 20.99 -16.35
CA GLU A 537 -13.32 19.79 -16.13
C GLU A 537 -12.39 18.70 -15.57
N LEU A 538 -12.73 18.12 -14.40
CA LEU A 538 -11.98 17.02 -13.79
C LEU A 538 -12.89 15.80 -13.60
N SER A 539 -12.33 14.61 -13.75
CA SER A 539 -12.99 13.34 -13.40
C SER A 539 -12.02 12.36 -12.78
N PHE A 540 -12.46 11.60 -11.77
CA PHE A 540 -11.60 10.66 -11.03
C PHE A 540 -12.23 9.26 -10.96
N VAL A 541 -11.40 8.24 -11.19
CA VAL A 541 -11.79 6.81 -11.16
C VAL A 541 -10.76 6.01 -10.35
N ALA A 542 -11.18 5.44 -9.22
CA ALA A 542 -10.38 4.49 -8.45
C ALA A 542 -10.28 3.12 -9.17
N PRO A 543 -9.22 2.33 -8.94
CA PRO A 543 -9.07 1.00 -9.54
C PRO A 543 -9.96 -0.07 -8.88
N ALA A 544 -10.48 0.19 -7.67
CA ALA A 544 -11.51 -0.60 -7.00
C ALA A 544 -12.29 0.27 -6.00
N ASP A 545 -13.56 -0.08 -5.76
CA ASP A 545 -14.46 0.67 -4.87
C ASP A 545 -14.10 0.58 -3.38
N SER A 546 -13.27 -0.39 -2.99
CA SER A 546 -12.80 -0.55 -1.60
C SER A 546 -11.58 0.32 -1.25
N ILE A 547 -11.24 1.31 -2.07
CA ILE A 547 -10.01 2.10 -1.96
C ILE A 547 -10.36 3.58 -1.83
N GLY A 548 -10.01 4.15 -0.66
CA GLY A 548 -10.08 5.57 -0.35
C GLY A 548 -8.97 6.36 -1.06
N TYR A 549 -9.25 7.61 -1.43
CA TYR A 549 -8.25 8.55 -1.93
C TYR A 549 -8.36 9.90 -1.22
N PRO A 550 -7.23 10.59 -0.94
CA PRO A 550 -5.86 10.18 -1.19
C PRO A 550 -5.43 8.97 -0.32
N GLN A 551 -4.35 8.30 -0.72
CA GLN A 551 -3.69 7.23 0.05
C GLN A 551 -2.36 7.73 0.60
N HIS A 552 -1.75 7.00 1.54
CA HIS A 552 -0.44 7.30 2.15
C HIS A 552 -0.37 8.66 2.89
N GLN A 553 -1.48 9.39 3.01
CA GLN A 553 -1.59 10.61 3.82
C GLN A 553 -2.13 10.27 5.22
N ILE A 554 -1.31 10.48 6.25
CA ILE A 554 -1.68 10.20 7.65
C ILE A 554 -2.54 11.36 8.17
N GLY A 555 -3.68 11.04 8.80
CA GLY A 555 -4.60 12.03 9.38
C GLY A 555 -5.49 12.77 8.37
N MET A 556 -5.48 12.39 7.09
CA MET A 556 -6.30 13.00 6.04
C MET A 556 -7.54 12.15 5.72
N ASP A 557 -8.68 12.80 5.45
CA ASP A 557 -9.89 12.13 4.97
C ASP A 557 -9.64 11.37 3.66
N THR A 558 -10.08 10.10 3.59
CA THR A 558 -9.89 9.24 2.40
C THR A 558 -11.24 8.72 1.89
N PHE A 559 -11.69 9.18 0.72
CA PHE A 559 -13.04 8.86 0.22
C PHE A 559 -13.05 7.57 -0.60
N ASP A 560 -13.70 6.51 -0.12
CA ASP A 560 -13.83 5.22 -0.83
C ASP A 560 -15.00 5.19 -1.82
N GLY A 561 -15.19 4.10 -2.56
CA GLY A 561 -16.26 3.97 -3.57
C GLY A 561 -17.70 3.87 -3.03
N LYS A 562 -17.90 3.80 -1.70
CA LYS A 562 -19.23 3.91 -1.06
C LYS A 562 -19.55 5.37 -0.70
N GLU A 563 -18.51 6.15 -0.39
CA GLU A 563 -18.60 7.57 -0.06
C GLU A 563 -18.52 8.46 -1.30
N ARG A 564 -17.83 7.99 -2.35
CA ARG A 564 -17.63 8.69 -3.61
C ARG A 564 -18.90 8.71 -4.45
N LEU A 565 -19.34 9.92 -4.79
CA LEU A 565 -20.44 10.12 -5.72
C LEU A 565 -19.97 9.91 -7.18
N THR A 566 -20.85 9.42 -8.03
CA THR A 566 -20.59 9.11 -9.46
C THR A 566 -21.17 10.18 -10.38
N LYS A 567 -20.81 10.18 -11.68
CA LYS A 567 -21.37 11.12 -12.67
C LYS A 567 -22.91 10.99 -12.81
N GLU A 568 -23.45 9.80 -12.59
CA GLU A 568 -24.88 9.48 -12.58
C GLU A 568 -25.60 9.86 -11.27
N THR A 569 -24.86 10.26 -10.23
CA THR A 569 -25.43 10.60 -8.91
C THR A 569 -25.08 12.02 -8.44
N ALA A 570 -24.02 12.64 -8.94
CA ALA A 570 -23.67 14.04 -8.68
C ALA A 570 -24.83 14.99 -9.02
N HIS A 571 -25.46 14.81 -10.20
CA HIS A 571 -26.60 15.62 -10.62
C HIS A 571 -27.87 15.40 -9.77
N LEU A 572 -27.98 14.28 -9.04
CA LEU A 572 -29.09 14.07 -8.12
C LEU A 572 -29.03 15.03 -6.93
N ARG A 573 -27.85 15.53 -6.52
CA ARG A 573 -27.75 16.55 -5.46
C ARG A 573 -28.04 17.97 -5.96
N ALA A 574 -27.91 18.24 -7.26
CA ALA A 574 -28.39 19.48 -7.88
C ALA A 574 -29.92 19.51 -8.04
N ALA A 575 -30.56 18.34 -8.14
CA ALA A 575 -32.02 18.21 -8.23
C ALA A 575 -32.71 17.97 -6.87
N ALA A 576 -32.01 17.38 -5.90
CA ALA A 576 -32.56 17.07 -4.58
C ALA A 576 -32.39 18.24 -3.61
N ASN A 577 -33.51 18.90 -3.31
CA ASN A 577 -33.70 19.62 -2.04
C ASN A 577 -33.74 18.62 -0.87
N ILE A 578 -32.62 17.94 -0.61
CA ILE A 578 -32.38 17.18 0.61
C ILE A 578 -31.70 18.14 1.58
N THR A 579 -32.37 18.35 2.71
CA THR A 579 -31.82 19.03 3.88
C THR A 579 -30.48 18.42 4.29
N PRO A 580 -29.59 19.18 4.95
CA PRO A 580 -28.51 18.59 5.73
C PRO A 580 -29.01 17.49 6.68
N LEU A 581 -28.10 16.71 7.27
CA LEU A 581 -28.40 16.03 8.54
C LEU A 581 -28.96 17.05 9.53
N ASP A 582 -29.81 16.64 10.47
CA ASP A 582 -30.59 17.53 11.37
C ASP A 582 -29.74 18.31 12.41
N VAL A 583 -28.86 19.16 11.89
CA VAL A 583 -28.32 20.38 12.51
C VAL A 583 -29.04 21.51 11.78
N ALA A 584 -30.02 22.12 12.44
CA ALA A 584 -30.98 23.00 11.77
C ALA A 584 -30.27 24.14 11.01
N PRO A 585 -30.59 24.39 9.73
CA PRO A 585 -29.80 25.27 8.88
C PRO A 585 -29.81 26.72 9.38
N VAL A 586 -28.73 27.10 10.05
CA VAL A 586 -28.48 28.48 10.48
C VAL A 586 -28.02 29.26 9.25
N THR A 587 -28.98 29.76 8.48
CA THR A 587 -28.71 30.74 7.42
C THR A 587 -27.86 31.86 8.00
N TYR A 588 -26.82 32.29 7.29
CA TYR A 588 -25.93 33.39 7.71
C TYR A 588 -26.68 34.62 8.29
N SER A 589 -27.86 34.95 7.77
CA SER A 589 -28.73 36.01 8.30
C SER A 589 -29.12 35.83 9.76
N LYS A 590 -29.37 34.60 10.23
CA LYS A 590 -29.71 34.30 11.62
C LYS A 590 -28.50 34.47 12.54
N ALA A 591 -27.34 33.91 12.18
CA ALA A 591 -26.10 34.13 12.93
C ALA A 591 -25.73 35.62 13.05
N ILE A 592 -25.87 36.38 11.96
CA ILE A 592 -25.70 37.85 11.95
C ILE A 592 -26.72 38.56 12.85
N GLN A 593 -27.94 38.04 12.96
CA GLN A 593 -29.01 38.64 13.75
C GLN A 593 -28.90 38.32 15.24
N ASP A 594 -28.45 37.12 15.59
CA ASP A 594 -28.15 36.71 16.96
C ASP A 594 -26.87 37.43 17.47
N ALA A 595 -25.82 37.56 16.64
CA ALA A 595 -24.63 38.36 16.94
C ALA A 595 -24.97 39.85 17.17
N LYS A 596 -25.82 40.44 16.32
CA LYS A 596 -26.29 41.83 16.48
C LYS A 596 -27.08 42.10 17.76
N ASN A 597 -27.60 41.06 18.42
CA ASN A 597 -28.27 41.19 19.71
C ASN A 597 -27.27 41.18 20.89
N TYR A 598 -26.01 40.80 20.67
CA TYR A 598 -24.98 40.69 21.71
C TYR A 598 -24.08 41.93 21.76
N VAL A 599 -24.67 43.08 22.09
CA VAL A 599 -23.94 44.35 22.27
C VAL A 599 -23.17 44.31 23.59
N GLY A 600 -21.93 43.80 23.54
CA GLY A 600 -20.90 44.11 24.53
C GLY A 600 -20.27 45.46 24.22
N ASP A 601 -20.22 46.37 25.21
CA ASP A 601 -19.88 47.78 25.02
C ASP A 601 -18.35 48.05 24.90
N ASP A 602 -17.53 47.00 24.93
CA ASP A 602 -16.07 47.04 24.77
C ASP A 602 -15.64 46.42 23.42
N ASN A 603 -15.78 47.17 22.32
CA ASN A 603 -15.21 46.79 21.02
C ASN A 603 -13.91 47.56 20.74
N THR A 604 -12.78 46.97 21.12
CA THR A 604 -11.44 47.60 21.03
C THR A 604 -10.64 47.23 19.78
N SER A 605 -11.23 46.49 18.82
CA SER A 605 -10.56 46.11 17.56
C SER A 605 -10.62 47.22 16.51
N GLU A 606 -9.56 47.35 15.69
CA GLU A 606 -9.53 48.30 14.56
C GLU A 606 -10.45 47.90 13.39
N PHE A 607 -10.88 46.63 13.33
CA PHE A 607 -11.74 46.08 12.27
C PHE A 607 -13.23 46.08 12.67
N SER A 608 -14.11 46.30 11.70
CA SER A 608 -15.56 46.18 11.88
C SER A 608 -16.07 44.75 11.66
N GLU A 609 -17.21 44.41 12.27
CA GLU A 609 -17.83 43.08 12.11
C GLU A 609 -18.15 42.72 10.65
N ALA A 610 -18.39 43.71 9.80
CA ALA A 610 -18.64 43.51 8.38
C ALA A 610 -17.37 43.07 7.62
N GLU A 611 -16.20 43.53 8.05
CA GLU A 611 -14.90 43.12 7.49
C GLU A 611 -14.50 41.74 8.01
N ILE A 612 -14.69 41.47 9.31
CA ILE A 612 -14.45 40.14 9.91
C ILE A 612 -15.34 39.07 9.24
N LEU A 613 -16.62 39.37 9.02
CA LEU A 613 -17.55 38.47 8.30
C LEU A 613 -17.21 38.32 6.80
N SER A 614 -16.58 39.33 6.20
CA SER A 614 -16.11 39.25 4.80
C SER A 614 -14.83 38.43 4.68
N ALA A 615 -13.93 38.51 5.68
CA ALA A 615 -12.77 37.64 5.80
C ALA A 615 -13.20 36.18 5.99
N PHE A 616 -14.10 35.88 6.94
CA PHE A 616 -14.62 34.52 7.15
C PHE A 616 -15.16 33.88 5.86
N LYS A 617 -15.97 34.63 5.09
CA LYS A 617 -16.55 34.16 3.80
C LYS A 617 -15.59 34.13 2.61
N PHE A 618 -14.36 34.62 2.78
CA PHE A 618 -13.26 34.47 1.83
C PHE A 618 -12.41 33.22 2.16
N ILE A 619 -12.63 32.66 3.35
CA ILE A 619 -11.83 31.62 4.00
C ILE A 619 -12.59 30.28 4.02
N ASP A 620 -13.91 30.32 4.29
CA ASP A 620 -14.90 29.26 4.04
C ASP A 620 -15.05 29.04 2.51
N LEU A 621 -14.30 28.07 1.97
CA LEU A 621 -14.22 27.79 0.52
C LEU A 621 -15.34 26.85 0.06
N ASP A 622 -15.65 25.82 0.85
CA ASP A 622 -16.70 24.84 0.51
C ASP A 622 -18.13 25.32 0.86
N LYS A 623 -18.24 26.40 1.66
CA LYS A 623 -19.48 27.07 2.11
C LYS A 623 -20.26 26.29 3.16
N ASN A 624 -19.57 25.49 3.98
CA ASN A 624 -20.13 24.79 5.13
C ASN A 624 -20.40 25.72 6.34
N ALA A 625 -19.86 26.96 6.33
CA ALA A 625 -19.94 27.98 7.39
C ALA A 625 -19.09 27.76 8.66
N PHE A 626 -18.09 26.88 8.55
CA PHE A 626 -16.94 26.69 9.44
C PHE A 626 -15.66 26.90 8.61
N ILE A 627 -14.48 26.59 9.20
CA ILE A 627 -13.19 26.65 8.50
C ILE A 627 -12.35 25.44 8.93
N GLY A 628 -12.00 24.57 7.99
CA GLY A 628 -11.17 23.40 8.24
C GLY A 628 -9.66 23.67 8.15
N ALA A 629 -8.84 22.75 8.70
CA ALA A 629 -7.38 22.81 8.62
C ALA A 629 -6.86 23.01 7.19
N ALA A 630 -7.47 22.35 6.19
CA ALA A 630 -7.10 22.47 4.79
C ALA A 630 -7.32 23.89 4.22
N GLU A 631 -8.31 24.62 4.73
CA GLU A 631 -8.63 25.98 4.29
C GLU A 631 -7.66 26.97 4.94
N ILE A 632 -7.43 26.87 6.26
CA ILE A 632 -6.39 27.65 6.97
C ILE A 632 -5.02 27.48 6.29
N ARG A 633 -4.65 26.24 5.95
CA ARG A 633 -3.44 25.92 5.18
C ARG A 633 -3.40 26.65 3.83
N HIS A 634 -4.49 26.58 3.05
CA HIS A 634 -4.58 27.25 1.75
C HIS A 634 -4.41 28.77 1.85
N ILE A 635 -4.95 29.40 2.91
CA ILE A 635 -4.87 30.86 3.12
C ILE A 635 -3.47 31.30 3.51
N LEU A 636 -2.81 30.61 4.43
CA LEU A 636 -1.47 30.97 4.89
C LEU A 636 -0.44 30.83 3.77
N ILE A 637 -0.57 29.78 2.95
CA ILE A 637 0.17 29.62 1.68
C ILE A 637 -0.14 30.79 0.72
N CYS A 638 -1.41 31.17 0.59
CA CYS A 638 -1.84 32.33 -0.22
C CYS A 638 -1.38 33.69 0.36
N MET A 639 -1.00 33.77 1.64
CA MET A 639 -0.41 34.96 2.27
C MET A 639 1.13 34.97 2.18
N GLY A 640 1.74 33.87 1.72
CA GLY A 640 3.19 33.75 1.50
C GLY A 640 3.99 33.19 2.68
N GLU A 641 3.31 32.73 3.73
CA GLU A 641 3.92 32.05 4.89
C GLU A 641 4.20 30.57 4.55
N LEU A 642 5.38 30.07 4.94
CA LEU A 642 5.71 28.64 4.85
C LEU A 642 5.38 27.96 6.17
N ILE A 643 4.15 27.48 6.30
CA ILE A 643 3.64 26.80 7.51
C ILE A 643 3.59 25.27 7.33
N THR A 644 4.00 24.53 8.36
CA THR A 644 3.97 23.06 8.36
C THR A 644 2.60 22.50 8.74
N ASP A 645 2.42 21.18 8.59
CA ASP A 645 1.17 20.52 8.91
C ASP A 645 0.80 20.65 10.40
N ALA A 646 1.76 20.35 11.28
CA ALA A 646 1.59 20.48 12.73
C ALA A 646 1.31 21.92 13.21
N GLU A 647 1.80 22.94 12.52
CA GLU A 647 1.57 24.34 12.90
C GLU A 647 0.15 24.81 12.54
N VAL A 648 -0.39 24.39 11.39
CA VAL A 648 -1.81 24.62 11.04
C VAL A 648 -2.73 23.87 12.01
N ASP A 649 -2.39 22.64 12.37
CA ASP A 649 -3.20 21.84 13.30
C ASP A 649 -3.19 22.44 14.72
N MET A 650 -2.07 23.07 15.13
CA MET A 650 -2.04 23.91 16.33
C MET A 650 -2.92 25.16 16.19
N MET A 651 -2.95 25.82 15.03
CA MET A 651 -3.78 27.00 14.80
C MET A 651 -5.27 26.71 14.85
N VAL A 652 -5.76 25.60 14.26
CA VAL A 652 -7.17 25.17 14.41
C VAL A 652 -7.49 24.96 15.90
N LYS A 653 -6.65 24.17 16.57
CA LYS A 653 -6.81 23.73 17.96
C LYS A 653 -6.69 24.82 19.03
N MET A 654 -6.18 26.01 18.68
CA MET A 654 -6.19 27.19 19.56
C MET A 654 -7.51 27.99 19.49
N VAL A 655 -8.36 27.69 18.52
CA VAL A 655 -9.50 28.54 18.12
C VAL A 655 -10.82 27.76 18.19
N ASP A 656 -10.82 26.52 17.73
CA ASP A 656 -11.83 25.50 18.01
C ASP A 656 -12.00 25.35 19.54
N ARG A 657 -13.17 25.74 20.06
CA ARG A 657 -13.51 25.71 21.49
C ARG A 657 -14.58 24.68 21.84
N ASP A 658 -15.38 24.20 20.89
CA ASP A 658 -16.37 23.14 21.14
C ASP A 658 -15.88 21.74 20.77
N GLY A 659 -14.79 21.64 19.99
CA GLY A 659 -14.02 20.44 19.72
C GLY A 659 -14.44 19.69 18.46
N ASP A 660 -15.09 20.35 17.50
CA ASP A 660 -15.58 19.70 16.27
C ASP A 660 -14.52 19.50 15.17
N GLY A 661 -13.32 20.08 15.35
CA GLY A 661 -12.20 19.99 14.41
C GLY A 661 -12.20 21.07 13.31
N GLN A 662 -13.12 22.02 13.38
CA GLN A 662 -13.28 23.15 12.47
C GLN A 662 -13.36 24.45 13.29
N VAL A 663 -13.36 25.61 12.62
CA VAL A 663 -13.47 26.92 13.28
C VAL A 663 -14.75 27.64 12.85
N SER A 664 -15.66 27.87 13.78
CA SER A 664 -16.91 28.61 13.51
C SER A 664 -16.68 30.12 13.37
N PHE A 665 -17.65 30.84 12.79
CA PHE A 665 -17.60 32.30 12.70
C PHE A 665 -17.51 33.00 14.08
N GLU A 666 -18.12 32.41 15.10
CA GLU A 666 -18.14 32.91 16.48
C GLU A 666 -16.74 32.86 17.12
N GLU A 667 -15.92 31.87 16.76
CA GLU A 667 -14.55 31.67 17.25
C GLU A 667 -13.53 32.45 16.42
N PHE A 668 -13.66 32.43 15.09
CA PHE A 668 -12.89 33.29 14.20
C PHE A 668 -13.03 34.78 14.57
N ARG A 669 -14.25 35.23 14.88
CA ARG A 669 -14.51 36.59 15.38
C ARG A 669 -13.80 36.88 16.71
N LYS A 670 -13.69 35.89 17.61
CA LYS A 670 -12.97 36.04 18.90
C LYS A 670 -11.45 36.10 18.72
N LEU A 671 -10.90 35.34 17.77
CA LEU A 671 -9.48 35.45 17.38
C LEU A 671 -9.18 36.82 16.76
N VAL A 672 -9.98 37.30 15.80
CA VAL A 672 -9.68 38.55 15.08
C VAL A 672 -9.85 39.81 15.94
N ILE A 673 -10.59 39.73 17.06
CA ILE A 673 -10.79 40.84 18.00
C ILE A 673 -9.72 40.89 19.12
N HIS A 674 -9.04 39.78 19.43
CA HIS A 674 -8.09 39.71 20.55
C HIS A 674 -6.61 39.71 20.07
N PRO A 675 -5.76 40.66 20.49
CA PRO A 675 -4.43 40.85 19.91
C PRO A 675 -3.36 39.84 20.38
N ASP A 676 -3.67 38.96 21.34
CA ASP A 676 -2.78 37.87 21.79
C ASP A 676 -3.63 36.65 22.22
N PRO A 677 -3.55 35.49 21.55
CA PRO A 677 -4.28 34.28 21.95
C PRO A 677 -3.66 33.56 23.18
N GLY A 678 -2.53 34.02 23.71
CA GLY A 678 -1.83 33.43 24.87
C GLY A 678 -2.07 34.13 26.22
N ASP A 679 -2.80 35.25 26.27
CA ASP A 679 -2.90 36.06 27.49
C ASP A 679 -3.86 35.47 28.57
N PRO A 680 -3.46 35.41 29.86
CA PRO A 680 -4.26 34.83 30.94
C PRO A 680 -5.52 35.64 31.36
N SER A 681 -5.88 36.71 30.66
CA SER A 681 -7.18 37.40 30.78
C SER A 681 -8.30 36.79 29.93
N PHE A 682 -7.96 35.95 28.94
CA PHE A 682 -8.89 35.27 28.01
C PHE A 682 -9.98 34.41 28.71
N ASP A 683 -9.75 34.04 29.98
CA ASP A 683 -10.61 33.22 30.85
C ASP A 683 -11.59 34.05 31.73
N LYS A 684 -11.65 35.40 31.64
CA LYS A 684 -12.21 36.27 32.71
C LYS A 684 -13.40 37.19 32.36
N VAL A 685 -14.48 36.65 31.78
CA VAL A 685 -15.81 37.31 31.84
C VAL A 685 -16.91 36.27 32.12
N ALA A 686 -17.92 36.67 32.91
CA ALA A 686 -19.13 35.93 33.28
C ALA A 686 -18.95 34.72 34.25
N GLU A 687 -19.05 34.99 35.55
CA GLU A 687 -19.26 33.97 36.60
C GLU A 687 -20.71 34.02 37.12
N ALA A 688 -21.44 32.90 37.01
CA ALA A 688 -22.69 32.66 37.73
C ALA A 688 -22.86 31.15 37.97
N ALA A 689 -22.99 30.74 39.24
CA ALA A 689 -22.88 29.35 39.68
C ALA A 689 -24.25 28.63 39.81
N PRO A 690 -24.34 27.34 40.22
CA PRO A 690 -23.28 26.31 40.38
C PRO A 690 -23.63 24.93 39.74
N VAL A 691 -22.68 23.98 39.73
CA VAL A 691 -22.79 22.55 40.16
C VAL A 691 -21.70 21.67 39.51
N GLU A 692 -21.15 20.74 40.32
CA GLU A 692 -20.23 19.62 40.01
C GLU A 692 -18.88 19.88 39.31
N VAL A 693 -17.84 19.21 39.83
CA VAL A 693 -16.44 19.38 39.41
C VAL A 693 -16.08 18.30 38.39
N ALA A 694 -16.39 18.55 37.12
CA ALA A 694 -15.79 17.83 36.00
C ALA A 694 -14.32 18.26 35.82
N ALA A 695 -13.44 17.34 35.44
CA ALA A 695 -12.02 17.64 35.29
C ALA A 695 -11.74 18.48 34.04
N LYS A 696 -10.88 19.52 34.14
CA LYS A 696 -10.29 20.16 32.95
C LYS A 696 -9.33 19.16 32.29
N THR A 697 -9.73 18.65 31.13
CA THR A 697 -8.93 17.75 30.30
C THR A 697 -8.03 18.56 29.36
N GLU A 698 -6.72 18.39 29.44
CA GLU A 698 -5.80 18.92 28.43
C GLU A 698 -6.01 18.16 27.10
N ILE A 699 -6.13 18.88 25.98
CA ILE A 699 -6.47 18.29 24.66
C ILE A 699 -5.23 17.62 24.05
N VAL A 700 -4.88 16.45 24.56
CA VAL A 700 -4.19 15.40 23.80
C VAL A 700 -5.17 14.90 22.73
N SER A 701 -4.76 14.83 21.46
CA SER A 701 -5.69 14.40 20.39
C SER A 701 -6.11 12.93 20.56
N GLU A 702 -7.24 12.50 19.98
CA GLU A 702 -7.62 11.08 20.02
C GLU A 702 -6.60 10.18 19.32
N GLU A 703 -5.90 10.69 18.31
CA GLU A 703 -4.74 10.01 17.71
C GLU A 703 -3.56 9.88 18.69
N ASP A 704 -3.19 10.95 19.40
CA ASP A 704 -2.11 10.91 20.39
C ASP A 704 -2.49 10.03 21.59
N ARG A 705 -3.77 10.03 22.01
CA ARG A 705 -4.32 9.12 23.02
C ARG A 705 -4.27 7.68 22.52
N ARG A 706 -4.61 7.41 21.25
CA ARG A 706 -4.50 6.06 20.66
C ARG A 706 -3.04 5.61 20.58
N ARG A 707 -2.12 6.46 20.10
CA ARG A 707 -0.68 6.15 20.00
C ARG A 707 -0.03 5.97 21.38
N ASP A 708 -0.39 6.77 22.38
CA ASP A 708 0.03 6.61 23.79
C ASP A 708 -0.58 5.33 24.41
N MET A 709 -1.86 5.03 24.15
CA MET A 709 -2.52 3.81 24.62
C MET A 709 -1.93 2.55 23.98
N GLU A 710 -1.67 2.55 22.68
CA GLU A 710 -0.98 1.47 21.95
C GLU A 710 0.45 1.28 22.47
N THR A 711 1.19 2.38 22.68
CA THR A 711 2.54 2.34 23.28
C THR A 711 2.51 1.79 24.69
N LYS A 712 1.55 2.22 25.53
CA LYS A 712 1.33 1.70 26.90
C LYS A 712 0.93 0.23 26.90
N MET A 713 0.06 -0.19 25.97
CA MET A 713 -0.39 -1.58 25.83
C MET A 713 0.76 -2.48 25.35
N HIS A 714 1.57 -2.04 24.40
CA HIS A 714 2.75 -2.77 23.93
C HIS A 714 3.83 -2.85 25.01
N LYS A 715 4.11 -1.73 25.70
CA LYS A 715 5.03 -1.67 26.85
C LYS A 715 4.57 -2.59 27.98
N LYS A 716 3.28 -2.60 28.31
CA LYS A 716 2.67 -3.53 29.27
C LYS A 716 2.83 -4.98 28.81
N ALA A 717 2.49 -5.33 27.57
CA ALA A 717 2.57 -6.70 27.07
C ALA A 717 4.00 -7.27 27.09
N LEU A 718 5.01 -6.47 26.74
CA LEU A 718 6.42 -6.86 26.86
C LEU A 718 6.86 -7.02 28.31
N LEU A 719 6.33 -6.20 29.23
CA LEU A 719 6.66 -6.23 30.65
C LEU A 719 5.98 -7.41 31.39
N ASP A 720 4.70 -7.66 31.12
CA ASP A 720 3.95 -8.85 31.57
C ASP A 720 4.67 -10.13 31.09
N LYS A 721 5.09 -10.18 29.81
CA LYS A 721 5.86 -11.30 29.26
C LYS A 721 7.21 -11.48 29.97
N PHE A 722 7.97 -10.40 30.16
CA PHE A 722 9.26 -10.45 30.86
C PHE A 722 9.11 -10.95 32.31
N ILE A 723 8.05 -10.54 33.02
CA ILE A 723 7.76 -11.01 34.38
C ILE A 723 7.46 -12.51 34.39
N ALA A 724 6.67 -12.99 33.43
CA ALA A 724 6.33 -14.42 33.31
C ALA A 724 7.53 -15.28 32.93
N ASP A 725 8.26 -14.92 31.86
CA ASP A 725 9.38 -15.71 31.31
C ASP A 725 10.55 -15.84 32.30
N ASN A 726 10.76 -14.84 33.17
CA ASN A 726 11.87 -14.79 34.12
C ASN A 726 11.43 -14.96 35.60
N ASN A 727 10.15 -15.27 35.85
CA ASN A 727 9.55 -15.47 37.18
C ASN A 727 9.86 -14.32 38.17
N VAL A 728 9.70 -13.08 37.71
CA VAL A 728 10.09 -11.87 38.44
C VAL A 728 9.22 -11.69 39.68
N ASN A 729 9.86 -11.38 40.81
CA ASN A 729 9.20 -11.15 42.10
C ASN A 729 9.90 -10.02 42.87
N LEU A 730 9.29 -9.57 43.98
CA LEU A 730 9.78 -8.42 44.74
C LEU A 730 11.22 -8.60 45.25
N ASP A 731 11.60 -9.82 45.67
CA ASP A 731 12.96 -10.13 46.12
C ASP A 731 13.97 -10.15 44.97
N MET A 732 13.54 -10.43 43.73
CA MET A 732 14.35 -10.21 42.54
C MET A 732 14.54 -8.71 42.28
N LEU A 733 13.46 -7.92 42.23
CA LEU A 733 13.54 -6.47 42.01
C LEU A 733 14.45 -5.77 43.03
N ARG A 734 14.33 -6.13 44.32
CA ARG A 734 15.21 -5.66 45.41
C ARG A 734 16.68 -6.04 45.21
N ARG A 735 16.97 -7.27 44.75
CA ARG A 735 18.33 -7.71 44.41
C ARG A 735 18.90 -7.05 43.17
N VAL A 736 18.06 -6.70 42.18
CA VAL A 736 18.47 -5.94 40.99
C VAL A 736 18.85 -4.51 41.40
N PHE A 737 18.00 -3.82 42.17
CA PHE A 737 18.29 -2.47 42.67
C PHE A 737 19.56 -2.42 43.54
N GLY A 738 19.68 -3.33 44.51
CA GLY A 738 20.88 -3.46 45.36
C GLY A 738 22.16 -3.91 44.65
N ARG A 739 22.08 -4.30 43.37
CA ARG A 739 23.24 -4.46 42.47
C ARG A 739 23.53 -3.20 41.66
N PHE A 740 22.50 -2.53 41.16
CA PHE A 740 22.64 -1.26 40.45
C PHE A 740 23.33 -0.20 41.33
N LEU A 741 22.88 -0.02 42.58
CA LEU A 741 23.49 0.93 43.54
C LEU A 741 24.99 0.66 43.78
N LYS A 742 25.44 -0.59 43.65
CA LYS A 742 26.86 -0.99 43.81
C LYS A 742 27.68 -0.85 42.52
N SER A 743 27.08 -0.39 41.43
CA SER A 743 27.72 -0.27 40.11
C SER A 743 28.15 1.16 39.78
N GLU A 744 27.72 2.16 40.56
CA GLU A 744 27.98 3.60 40.38
C GLU A 744 27.55 4.17 38.99
N LYS A 745 26.69 3.45 38.26
CA LYS A 745 26.19 3.86 36.94
C LYS A 745 25.01 4.83 37.07
N GLN A 746 25.00 5.87 36.25
CA GLN A 746 23.91 6.87 36.22
C GLN A 746 22.70 6.45 35.36
N GLY A 747 22.76 5.29 34.70
CA GLY A 747 21.68 4.74 33.88
C GLY A 747 22.09 3.41 33.25
N LEU A 748 21.13 2.74 32.59
CA LEU A 748 21.29 1.41 32.02
C LEU A 748 21.47 1.45 30.49
N SER A 749 22.58 0.88 30.01
CA SER A 749 22.62 0.31 28.67
C SER A 749 21.85 -1.02 28.61
N PHE A 750 21.61 -1.55 27.40
CA PHE A 750 21.01 -2.88 27.26
C PHE A 750 21.91 -4.00 27.83
N GLU A 751 23.24 -3.80 27.84
CA GLU A 751 24.20 -4.72 28.44
C GLU A 751 24.11 -4.75 29.96
N ASP A 752 23.89 -3.58 30.58
CA ASP A 752 23.60 -3.47 32.01
C ASP A 752 22.27 -4.13 32.35
N PHE A 753 21.24 -3.93 31.52
CA PHE A 753 19.91 -4.50 31.71
C PHE A 753 19.97 -6.03 31.80
N TYR A 754 20.47 -6.74 30.78
CA TYR A 754 20.45 -8.21 30.82
C TYR A 754 21.41 -8.77 31.88
N THR A 755 22.52 -8.08 32.19
CA THR A 755 23.47 -8.47 33.24
C THR A 755 22.90 -8.30 34.65
N LEU A 756 22.19 -7.20 34.93
CA LEU A 756 21.59 -6.93 36.24
C LEU A 756 20.36 -7.80 36.51
N PHE A 757 19.60 -8.16 35.49
CA PHE A 757 18.47 -9.09 35.60
C PHE A 757 18.87 -10.57 35.51
N GLU A 758 20.09 -10.91 35.10
CA GLU A 758 20.60 -12.28 34.90
C GLU A 758 19.82 -13.08 33.84
N VAL A 759 19.48 -12.42 32.73
CA VAL A 759 18.66 -12.97 31.63
C VAL A 759 19.44 -13.05 30.32
N GLU A 760 19.00 -13.92 29.40
CA GLU A 760 19.60 -13.97 28.05
C GLU A 760 19.16 -12.75 27.18
N PRO A 761 20.06 -12.18 26.36
CA PRO A 761 19.75 -10.99 25.56
C PRO A 761 18.86 -11.31 24.34
N THR A 762 17.54 -11.14 24.46
CA THR A 762 16.59 -11.30 23.36
C THR A 762 16.25 -9.97 22.65
N GLY A 763 15.72 -10.05 21.43
CA GLY A 763 15.21 -8.88 20.70
C GLY A 763 13.98 -8.23 21.36
N GLU A 764 13.13 -9.03 22.01
CA GLU A 764 11.98 -8.52 22.77
C GLU A 764 12.43 -7.76 24.03
N TYR A 765 13.46 -8.25 24.73
CA TYR A 765 14.03 -7.57 25.88
C TYR A 765 14.74 -6.26 25.46
N ARG A 766 15.32 -6.22 24.25
CA ARG A 766 15.87 -4.98 23.67
C ARG A 766 14.76 -3.96 23.38
N LYS A 767 13.62 -4.39 22.83
CA LYS A 767 12.44 -3.52 22.66
C LYS A 767 11.91 -3.01 24.01
N LEU A 768 11.84 -3.88 25.02
CA LEU A 768 11.45 -3.49 26.37
C LEU A 768 12.39 -2.43 26.97
N HIS A 769 13.71 -2.62 26.87
CA HIS A 769 14.70 -1.63 27.32
C HIS A 769 14.59 -0.31 26.55
N ALA A 770 14.42 -0.35 25.22
CA ALA A 770 14.25 0.85 24.38
C ALA A 770 13.03 1.70 24.80
N LEU A 771 11.92 1.06 25.19
CA LEU A 771 10.71 1.72 25.70
C LEU A 771 10.88 2.40 27.07
N TYR A 772 12.03 2.25 27.72
CA TYR A 772 12.44 3.00 28.92
C TYR A 772 13.68 3.88 28.70
N ALA A 773 14.50 3.58 27.70
CA ALA A 773 15.69 4.36 27.34
C ALA A 773 15.36 5.61 26.52
N GLY A 774 14.41 5.52 25.58
CA GLY A 774 14.15 6.58 24.61
C GLY A 774 15.42 6.90 23.81
N THR A 775 15.91 8.14 23.92
CA THR A 775 17.17 8.62 23.32
C THR A 775 18.35 8.67 24.29
N GLN A 776 18.18 8.18 25.53
CA GLN A 776 19.18 8.24 26.61
C GLN A 776 19.45 6.84 27.20
N LEU A 777 20.11 6.77 28.37
CA LEU A 777 20.17 5.54 29.15
C LEU A 777 18.87 5.36 29.93
N ALA A 778 18.35 4.14 30.06
CA ALA A 778 17.14 3.90 30.84
C ALA A 778 17.42 4.05 32.34
N ASP A 779 16.52 4.69 33.10
CA ASP A 779 16.57 4.61 34.56
C ASP A 779 16.13 3.20 35.01
N ILE A 780 16.88 2.62 35.94
CA ILE A 780 16.49 1.37 36.61
C ILE A 780 15.19 1.54 37.40
N ARG A 781 14.95 2.73 37.96
CA ARG A 781 13.80 3.00 38.85
C ARG A 781 12.49 2.85 38.10
N ASP A 782 12.36 3.45 36.92
CA ASP A 782 11.18 3.36 36.06
C ASP A 782 10.88 1.90 35.65
N ILE A 783 11.92 1.12 35.34
CA ILE A 783 11.81 -0.30 34.97
C ILE A 783 11.32 -1.11 36.18
N LEU A 784 11.93 -0.93 37.36
CA LEU A 784 11.55 -1.65 38.59
C LEU A 784 10.15 -1.27 39.09
N LEU A 785 9.78 0.02 39.04
CA LEU A 785 8.44 0.50 39.33
C LEU A 785 7.42 -0.16 38.39
N GLY A 786 7.69 -0.12 37.08
CA GLY A 786 6.84 -0.76 36.07
C GLY A 786 6.60 -2.24 36.37
N MET A 787 7.66 -3.00 36.66
CA MET A 787 7.52 -4.42 37.02
C MET A 787 6.72 -4.59 38.32
N SER A 788 7.02 -3.82 39.37
CA SER A 788 6.32 -3.90 40.66
C SER A 788 4.82 -3.58 40.55
N ASN A 789 4.43 -2.73 39.60
CA ASN A 789 3.03 -2.40 39.34
C ASN A 789 2.25 -3.59 38.78
N LEU A 790 2.88 -4.49 38.02
CA LEU A 790 2.25 -5.69 37.44
C LEU A 790 2.31 -6.93 38.37
N LEU A 791 3.18 -6.96 39.39
CA LEU A 791 3.20 -8.05 40.38
C LEU A 791 1.90 -8.11 41.21
N ASP A 792 1.37 -9.31 41.46
CA ASP A 792 0.23 -9.51 42.37
C ASP A 792 0.69 -9.53 43.85
N ILE A 793 0.86 -8.33 44.41
CA ILE A 793 1.28 -8.08 45.80
C ILE A 793 0.52 -6.88 46.38
N GLU A 794 0.38 -6.84 47.71
CA GLU A 794 -0.40 -5.78 48.38
C GLU A 794 0.11 -4.37 48.09
N LYS A 795 -0.82 -3.40 47.99
CA LYS A 795 -0.50 -1.97 47.75
C LYS A 795 0.38 -1.36 48.85
N SER A 796 0.30 -1.88 50.08
CA SER A 796 1.22 -1.61 51.20
C SER A 796 2.67 -1.93 50.82
N MET A 797 2.92 -3.15 50.35
CA MET A 797 4.25 -3.62 49.93
C MET A 797 4.77 -2.88 48.69
N LYS A 798 3.88 -2.53 47.75
CA LYS A 798 4.26 -1.68 46.58
C LYS A 798 4.65 -0.27 47.01
N ALA A 799 3.90 0.35 47.94
CA ALA A 799 4.22 1.68 48.46
C ALA A 799 5.56 1.68 49.21
N GLN A 800 5.80 0.66 50.04
CA GLN A 800 7.06 0.49 50.76
C GLN A 800 8.24 0.28 49.78
N PHE A 801 8.09 -0.56 48.76
CA PHE A 801 9.13 -0.76 47.75
C PHE A 801 9.41 0.51 46.94
N CYS A 802 8.37 1.29 46.59
CA CYS A 802 8.54 2.58 45.93
C CYS A 802 9.27 3.60 46.83
N PHE A 803 9.00 3.62 48.13
CA PHE A 803 9.73 4.44 49.09
C PHE A 803 11.23 4.09 49.10
N GLU A 804 11.55 2.80 49.24
CA GLU A 804 12.93 2.27 49.27
C GLU A 804 13.73 2.46 47.96
N ILE A 805 13.10 2.89 46.86
CA ILE A 805 13.78 3.17 45.58
C ILE A 805 14.20 4.66 45.45
N TYR A 806 13.59 5.56 46.22
CA TYR A 806 13.77 7.02 46.11
C TYR A 806 14.16 7.72 47.44
N ASP A 807 14.20 7.01 48.56
CA ASP A 807 14.94 7.38 49.78
C ASP A 807 16.45 7.15 49.52
N ASP A 808 17.08 8.04 48.76
CA ASP A 808 18.37 7.79 48.08
C ASP A 808 19.59 7.80 49.05
N ASP A 809 19.47 8.48 50.20
CA ASP A 809 20.46 8.44 51.28
C ASP A 809 20.07 7.47 52.43
N HIS A 810 18.93 6.79 52.29
CA HIS A 810 18.34 5.87 53.28
C HIS A 810 18.11 6.53 54.66
N ASN A 811 17.81 7.83 54.70
CA ASN A 811 17.54 8.55 55.94
C ASN A 811 16.13 8.28 56.51
N GLY A 812 15.23 7.67 55.73
CA GLY A 812 13.87 7.33 56.12
C GLY A 812 12.83 8.41 55.81
N TYR A 813 13.17 9.41 54.97
CA TYR A 813 12.30 10.51 54.57
C TYR A 813 12.56 10.91 53.11
N ILE A 814 11.50 11.13 52.33
CA ILE A 814 11.60 11.62 50.94
C ILE A 814 11.57 13.15 50.93
N THR A 815 12.57 13.79 50.31
CA THR A 815 12.64 15.26 50.15
C THR A 815 11.86 15.76 48.93
N GLU A 816 11.70 17.08 48.79
CA GLU A 816 11.07 17.71 47.62
C GLU A 816 11.73 17.27 46.29
N ASN A 817 13.06 17.11 46.25
CA ASN A 817 13.77 16.73 45.04
C ASN A 817 13.53 15.26 44.66
N GLU A 818 13.49 14.36 45.64
CA GLU A 818 13.18 12.94 45.42
C GLU A 818 11.71 12.76 45.03
N LEU A 819 10.79 13.53 45.63
CA LEU A 819 9.39 13.58 45.21
C LEU A 819 9.24 14.11 43.77
N VAL A 820 10.02 15.12 43.36
CA VAL A 820 10.08 15.58 41.97
C VAL A 820 10.56 14.46 41.04
N ASN A 821 11.54 13.63 41.46
CA ASN A 821 12.01 12.49 40.66
C ASN A 821 10.95 11.38 40.55
N ILE A 822 10.22 11.07 41.62
CA ILE A 822 9.06 10.16 41.60
C ILE A 822 7.98 10.67 40.62
N LEU A 823 7.72 11.99 40.62
CA LEU A 823 6.73 12.61 39.72
C LEU A 823 7.20 12.63 38.26
N LYS A 824 8.50 12.82 37.99
CA LYS A 824 9.09 12.71 36.64
C LYS A 824 8.95 11.29 36.06
N ALA A 825 9.18 10.27 36.89
CA ALA A 825 9.07 8.85 36.52
C ALA A 825 7.63 8.40 36.19
N THR A 826 6.60 9.14 36.61
CA THR A 826 5.21 8.63 36.65
C THR A 826 4.23 9.30 35.69
N HIS A 827 4.50 10.52 35.17
CA HIS A 827 4.09 10.91 33.80
C HIS A 827 4.69 12.27 33.36
N MET A 828 4.96 12.40 32.05
CA MET A 828 5.54 13.59 31.43
C MET A 828 4.69 14.86 31.63
N THR A 829 5.28 15.88 32.24
CA THR A 829 4.83 17.29 32.25
C THR A 829 6.06 18.20 32.31
N THR A 830 5.93 19.49 32.02
CA THR A 830 7.07 20.43 32.07
C THR A 830 7.63 20.52 33.49
N GLU A 831 8.93 20.79 33.63
CA GLU A 831 9.59 20.80 34.95
C GLU A 831 8.96 21.79 35.94
N ALA A 832 8.45 22.93 35.44
CA ALA A 832 7.70 23.90 36.24
C ALA A 832 6.35 23.35 36.75
N GLN A 833 5.63 22.56 35.95
CA GLN A 833 4.41 21.87 36.39
C GLN A 833 4.73 20.80 37.44
N VAL A 834 5.80 20.01 37.24
CA VAL A 834 6.22 18.97 38.18
C VAL A 834 6.59 19.55 39.55
N GLN A 835 7.43 20.60 39.58
CA GLN A 835 7.79 21.29 40.83
C GLN A 835 6.57 21.89 41.53
N LYS A 836 5.64 22.50 40.79
CA LYS A 836 4.38 23.05 41.35
C LYS A 836 3.50 21.94 41.94
N LYS A 837 3.48 20.76 41.33
CA LYS A 837 2.76 19.57 41.80
C LYS A 837 3.41 18.96 43.05
N ALA A 838 4.74 18.82 43.08
CA ALA A 838 5.49 18.36 44.25
C ALA A 838 5.23 19.23 45.50
N LYS A 839 5.39 20.56 45.37
CA LYS A 839 5.09 21.52 46.44
C LYS A 839 3.65 21.49 46.92
N THR A 840 2.72 21.14 46.04
CA THR A 840 1.29 20.99 46.38
C THR A 840 1.02 19.69 47.14
N ILE A 841 1.71 18.59 46.80
CA ILE A 841 1.58 17.29 47.47
C ILE A 841 2.20 17.35 48.87
N LEU A 842 3.41 17.90 49.01
CA LEU A 842 4.06 18.18 50.30
C LEU A 842 3.08 18.95 51.21
N ARG A 843 2.65 20.15 50.80
CA ARG A 843 1.72 21.01 51.56
C ARG A 843 0.35 20.37 51.90
N GLN A 844 0.00 19.22 51.32
CA GLN A 844 -1.25 18.50 51.60
C GLN A 844 -1.05 17.18 52.35
N CYS A 845 0.18 16.71 52.56
CA CYS A 845 0.50 15.41 53.17
C CYS A 845 1.58 15.45 54.25
N ASP A 846 2.50 16.42 54.21
CA ASP A 846 3.31 16.88 55.33
C ASP A 846 2.35 17.25 56.48
N GLY A 847 2.37 16.45 57.54
CA GLY A 847 1.43 16.47 58.65
C GLY A 847 1.98 17.11 59.93
N ASP A 848 3.31 17.21 60.07
CA ASP A 848 3.97 17.82 61.22
C ASP A 848 4.70 19.15 60.90
N GLY A 849 4.96 19.44 59.63
CA GLY A 849 5.54 20.67 59.11
C GLY A 849 7.05 20.62 58.86
N ASP A 850 7.69 19.44 58.80
CA ASP A 850 9.15 19.32 58.60
C ASP A 850 9.63 19.54 57.15
N CYS A 851 8.70 19.69 56.18
CA CYS A 851 8.95 19.83 54.75
C CYS A 851 9.58 18.60 54.05
N LYS A 852 9.45 17.41 54.65
CA LYS A 852 9.74 16.10 54.05
C LYS A 852 8.47 15.24 54.02
N ILE A 853 8.66 13.93 53.82
CA ILE A 853 7.61 12.91 53.80
C ILE A 853 8.17 11.64 54.48
N ASP A 854 7.61 11.26 55.62
CA ASP A 854 7.90 9.96 56.27
C ASP A 854 7.16 8.78 55.58
N LEU A 855 7.44 7.53 55.97
CA LEU A 855 6.81 6.35 55.37
C LEU A 855 5.27 6.29 55.58
N ASN A 856 4.75 6.87 56.66
CA ASN A 856 3.32 6.93 56.95
C ASN A 856 2.62 8.01 56.10
N GLU A 857 3.29 9.14 55.90
CA GLU A 857 2.86 10.24 55.02
C GLU A 857 2.94 9.84 53.55
N PHE A 858 3.96 9.06 53.16
CA PHE A 858 4.03 8.46 51.82
C PHE A 858 2.87 7.47 51.59
N TYR A 859 2.46 6.73 52.62
CA TYR A 859 1.27 5.88 52.57
C TYR A 859 -0.05 6.69 52.57
N LEU A 860 -0.06 7.91 53.13
CA LEU A 860 -1.16 8.87 52.96
C LEU A 860 -1.19 9.45 51.54
N ILE A 861 -0.04 9.74 50.93
CA ILE A 861 0.09 10.12 49.50
C ILE A 861 -0.44 8.99 48.62
N SER A 862 -0.05 7.73 48.86
CA SER A 862 -0.52 6.58 48.07
C SER A 862 -2.04 6.35 48.17
N LYS A 863 -2.71 6.91 49.19
CA LYS A 863 -4.17 6.86 49.38
C LYS A 863 -4.91 8.08 48.82
N LYS A 864 -4.36 9.29 48.99
CA LYS A 864 -4.93 10.54 48.44
C LYS A 864 -4.70 10.67 46.94
N PHE A 865 -3.56 10.20 46.45
CA PHE A 865 -3.09 10.35 45.07
C PHE A 865 -2.65 8.99 44.48
N PRO A 866 -3.53 7.97 44.43
CA PRO A 866 -3.14 6.63 43.99
C PRO A 866 -2.50 6.62 42.60
N ASN A 867 -3.01 7.41 41.67
CA ASN A 867 -2.52 7.50 40.29
C ASN A 867 -1.12 8.13 40.15
N ILE A 868 -0.53 8.65 41.23
CA ILE A 868 0.85 9.20 41.22
C ILE A 868 1.89 8.11 41.50
N LEU A 869 1.57 7.09 42.29
CA LEU A 869 2.49 5.98 42.60
C LEU A 869 2.09 4.69 41.87
N PHE A 870 0.80 4.51 41.63
CA PHE A 870 0.19 3.35 40.98
C PHE A 870 -0.69 3.84 39.81
N PRO A 871 -0.11 4.30 38.69
CA PRO A 871 -0.87 4.64 37.49
C PRO A 871 -1.71 3.43 37.06
N SER A 872 -3.02 3.61 36.97
CA SER A 872 -3.95 2.52 36.72
C SER A 872 -3.89 2.08 35.26
N PHE A 873 -3.17 0.98 34.99
CA PHE A 873 -3.27 0.20 33.75
C PHE A 873 -4.63 -0.51 33.66
N SER A 874 -5.72 0.25 33.68
CA SER A 874 -7.05 -0.25 33.35
C SER A 874 -7.02 -0.85 31.95
N THR A 875 -7.72 -1.98 31.80
CA THR A 875 -8.29 -2.42 30.53
C THR A 875 -9.32 -1.41 30.04
#